data_AF-A0AAJ0FCJ6-F1
#
_entry.id   AF-A0AAJ0FCJ6-F1
#
_cell.length_a   1.000
_cell.length_b   1.000
_cell.length_c   1.000
_cell.angle_alpha   90.00
_cell.angle_beta   90.00
_cell.angle_gamma   90.00
#
_symmetry.space_group_name_H-M   'P 1'
#
loop_
_entity.id
_entity.type
_entity.pdbx_description
1 polymer ?
#
loop_
_entity_poly.entity_id
_entity_poly.type
_entity_poly.pdbx_seq_one_letter_code
_entity_poly.pdbx_strand_id
1 'polypeptide(L)'
;MADDGPLYLGFDLSTQQLKAIVIRSDLTVVADAKVEFDGDFGSNYGVKKGVMVNEDEGEVFAPVAMWLESLDLVLRRLQEKNTPLGRIRGISGSCQQHGSVYWSHDAEKLLGGLQPGRSLVDQLTGAFSHPYGPNWQDHSTQAECDQFDAKLGSAERLAEVTGSAAHHRFTGPQIMRLRRKLPDMYAATSRISLVSSFLASLLLGSIAPMDISDACGMDLWDIPGDNWSEPLLELVAGKDGVPELRAKLGEVRQDGGGSMGKISSYFTAKYGFDPECGIAPFTGDNPATILALPLRPLDAIVSLGTSTTFLMITPVYKPDPSYHFFNHPTTKGQYMFMLCYKNGALAREKVRDALPKPDEGSDPWKNFNKAALQTPPLDIKSESDPAKLGLYFFLPEIVPNISSGTWRYTANAADGSGLAEAKETWPAETDPRIIVESQALSMRLRSQKLVHSPGEGLPAQPRRIYLVGGGSLNPAITRIMGDVLGGVDGVYKLDVGGNACALGGAYKAVWAFERAEGETFDELIGKRWKEEGAIQRVDEGYKEGVFEKYGKVLPAFEKMEEKILAPTRHRTGPDRTRPGQLARSSRTNGMSTRIWTRPFGRRRLRNRTICLLGPVSYLDCAVFCLFLAPQLLWQVGFRDTVVCVLQALPFLLLKLPVAFIWGRYLCPRRLQSLFVQRSTPFEDFVTRCVRYAFCNIPPRIARVFFCKWVALPFLHFRMFRYGLVPSPITWNEVETDLFRGIWICKKPLKDPDIVIYYIHGGGFAMGTPFFYLEFFLTWCSILRSVGYRNPAILALDYTLVPDASYPTQIREALGGYEYILNLVDDPSIVCVSGDSAGAMLVLSFLLHLSDKQAGKDFGIRGLGKPAFAMLISPWVTLVSDQHKNTASDYLDARQLNQYGRQLAGGNISEVDPLISPGCCKDVAWWRRASPQRGIFIAYGLDEMLAPDIEALVRTLQNAKVKVGIQAEPGGIHAWPVASLFLCSDQQERLRGLRTMSEEVRRHIRKDES
;
A
#
# COMPACT_ATOMS: atom_id res chain seq x y z
N MET A 1 29.46 24.21 35.28
CA MET A 1 28.37 24.20 36.28
C MET A 1 27.17 23.56 35.61
N ALA A 2 26.54 22.56 36.23
CA ALA A 2 25.31 22.01 35.68
C ALA A 2 24.23 23.10 35.72
N ASP A 3 23.60 23.36 34.59
CA ASP A 3 22.58 24.41 34.47
C ASP A 3 21.28 23.96 35.15
N ASP A 4 20.89 24.66 36.22
CA ASP A 4 19.72 24.40 37.08
C ASP A 4 18.43 25.11 36.61
N GLY A 5 18.41 25.67 35.39
CA GLY A 5 17.25 26.38 34.83
C GLY A 5 15.97 25.53 34.67
N PRO A 6 14.81 26.18 34.41
CA PRO A 6 13.53 25.48 34.24
C PRO A 6 13.51 24.60 32.98
N LEU A 7 12.68 23.57 33.00
CA LEU A 7 12.47 22.64 31.88
C LEU A 7 11.03 22.68 31.38
N TYR A 8 10.84 22.23 30.14
CA TYR A 8 9.54 22.17 29.45
C TYR A 8 9.37 20.84 28.75
N LEU A 9 8.16 20.30 28.79
CA LEU A 9 7.85 18.98 28.23
C LEU A 9 6.84 19.11 27.08
N GLY A 10 7.19 18.53 25.94
CA GLY A 10 6.32 18.36 24.78
C GLY A 10 5.97 16.90 24.56
N PHE A 11 4.69 16.61 24.40
CA PHE A 11 4.22 15.28 23.98
C PHE A 11 3.91 15.22 22.48
N ASP A 12 3.98 14.02 21.91
CA ASP A 12 3.47 13.67 20.59
C ASP A 12 2.77 12.31 20.66
N LEU A 13 1.44 12.32 20.81
CA LEU A 13 0.60 11.13 20.75
C LEU A 13 0.16 10.89 19.29
N SER A 14 1.07 10.28 18.53
CA SER A 14 0.87 9.93 17.12
C SER A 14 0.05 8.65 16.97
N THR A 15 -0.17 8.21 15.72
CA THR A 15 -0.89 6.96 15.43
C THR A 15 -0.16 5.71 15.92
N GLN A 16 1.17 5.68 15.89
CA GLN A 16 1.97 4.47 16.16
C GLN A 16 2.74 4.52 17.48
N GLN A 17 2.87 5.69 18.08
CA GLN A 17 3.69 5.89 19.28
C GLN A 17 3.25 7.10 20.09
N LEU A 18 3.60 7.10 21.38
CA LEU A 18 3.64 8.29 22.22
C LEU A 18 5.09 8.68 22.48
N LYS A 19 5.48 9.91 22.10
CA LYS A 19 6.80 10.48 22.38
C LYS A 19 6.70 11.62 23.39
N ALA A 20 7.73 11.76 24.20
CA ALA A 20 7.90 12.83 25.18
C ALA A 20 9.29 13.44 24.99
N ILE A 21 9.39 14.77 24.87
CA ILE A 21 10.66 15.50 24.75
C ILE A 21 10.74 16.60 25.79
N VAL A 22 11.86 16.63 26.52
CA VAL A 22 12.13 17.62 27.55
C VAL A 22 13.21 18.56 27.05
N ILE A 23 12.93 19.86 27.11
CA ILE A 23 13.82 20.92 26.65
C ILE A 23 14.08 21.95 27.75
N ARG A 24 15.13 22.76 27.58
CA ARG A 24 15.38 23.97 28.36
C ARG A 24 14.67 25.18 27.76
N SER A 25 14.64 26.29 28.49
CA SER A 25 14.18 27.59 27.99
C SER A 25 14.87 28.05 26.71
N ASP A 26 16.14 27.68 26.52
CA ASP A 26 16.93 27.99 25.32
C ASP A 26 16.67 27.04 24.14
N LEU A 27 15.62 26.21 24.23
CA LEU A 27 15.16 25.24 23.23
C LEU A 27 16.06 24.01 23.05
N THR A 28 17.11 23.86 23.87
CA THR A 28 18.00 22.70 23.84
C THR A 28 17.31 21.45 24.41
N VAL A 29 17.36 20.33 23.69
CA VAL A 29 16.84 19.04 24.16
C VAL A 29 17.71 18.48 25.28
N VAL A 30 17.06 18.09 26.39
CA VAL A 30 17.71 17.52 27.59
C VAL A 30 17.50 16.02 27.65
N ALA A 31 16.28 15.57 27.36
CA ALA A 31 15.91 14.17 27.40
C ALA A 31 14.73 13.91 26.47
N ASP A 32 14.60 12.67 26.03
CA ASP A 32 13.45 12.19 25.28
C ASP A 32 13.10 10.77 25.74
N ALA A 33 11.86 10.36 25.54
CA ALA A 33 11.43 8.98 25.64
C ALA A 33 10.30 8.73 24.64
N LYS A 34 10.11 7.46 24.26
CA LYS A 34 9.01 7.05 23.40
C LYS A 34 8.43 5.72 23.84
N VAL A 35 7.21 5.47 23.43
CA VAL A 35 6.47 4.21 23.57
C VAL A 35 5.93 3.86 22.20
N GLU A 36 6.37 2.73 21.65
CA GLU A 36 5.95 2.24 20.33
C GLU A 36 4.78 1.29 20.55
N PHE A 37 3.59 1.60 20.05
CA PHE A 37 2.37 0.86 20.41
C PHE A 37 2.45 -0.62 20.03
N ASP A 38 2.89 -0.93 18.82
CA ASP A 38 3.07 -2.31 18.36
C ASP A 38 4.14 -3.05 19.19
N GLY A 39 5.28 -2.40 19.43
CA GLY A 39 6.41 -3.01 20.13
C GLY A 39 6.17 -3.22 21.63
N ASP A 40 5.52 -2.25 22.28
CA ASP A 40 5.31 -2.26 23.73
C ASP A 40 3.97 -2.91 24.12
N PHE A 41 2.95 -2.84 23.25
CA PHE A 41 1.57 -3.21 23.60
C PHE A 41 0.84 -4.06 22.54
N GLY A 42 1.43 -4.34 21.39
CA GLY A 42 0.76 -5.00 20.26
C GLY A 42 0.07 -6.33 20.63
N SER A 43 0.73 -7.14 21.45
CA SER A 43 0.18 -8.41 21.95
C SER A 43 -1.02 -8.26 22.89
N ASN A 44 -1.11 -7.15 23.62
CA ASN A 44 -2.13 -6.91 24.64
C ASN A 44 -3.40 -6.32 24.03
N TYR A 45 -3.24 -5.47 23.03
CA TYR A 45 -4.33 -4.72 22.43
C TYR A 45 -4.72 -5.17 21.01
N GLY A 46 -3.92 -6.05 20.37
CA GLY A 46 -4.20 -6.54 19.03
C GLY A 46 -4.11 -5.45 17.94
N VAL A 47 -3.33 -4.40 18.20
CA VAL A 47 -3.11 -3.30 17.24
C VAL A 47 -2.03 -3.67 16.22
N LYS A 48 -2.20 -3.17 14.99
CA LYS A 48 -1.18 -3.21 13.93
C LYS A 48 -0.98 -1.78 13.42
N LYS A 49 0.26 -1.29 13.47
CA LYS A 49 0.61 0.12 13.27
C LYS A 49 -0.23 1.04 14.16
N GLY A 50 -0.41 0.65 15.41
CA GLY A 50 -1.10 1.42 16.45
C GLY A 50 -2.62 1.50 16.35
N VAL A 51 -3.25 0.82 15.38
CA VAL A 51 -4.70 0.83 15.17
C VAL A 51 -5.28 -0.57 15.01
N MET A 52 -6.61 -0.66 15.14
CA MET A 52 -7.44 -1.78 14.72
C MET A 52 -8.29 -1.35 13.52
N VAL A 53 -8.60 -2.31 12.64
CA VAL A 53 -9.33 -2.05 11.40
C VAL A 53 -10.54 -2.98 11.32
N ASN A 54 -11.73 -2.42 11.17
CA ASN A 54 -12.92 -3.15 10.75
C ASN A 54 -13.15 -2.91 9.26
N GLU A 55 -12.59 -3.82 8.44
CA GLU A 55 -12.61 -3.67 6.99
C GLU A 55 -13.98 -3.76 6.33
N ASP A 56 -14.95 -4.40 7.00
CA ASP A 56 -16.29 -4.61 6.45
C ASP A 56 -17.07 -3.29 6.42
N GLU A 57 -16.75 -2.38 7.35
CA GLU A 57 -17.36 -1.06 7.46
C GLU A 57 -16.40 0.09 7.09
N GLY A 58 -15.11 -0.19 6.88
CA GLY A 58 -14.09 0.83 6.63
C GLY A 58 -13.70 1.62 7.89
N GLU A 59 -13.96 1.06 9.08
CA GLU A 59 -13.62 1.72 10.34
C GLU A 59 -12.15 1.49 10.71
N VAL A 60 -11.49 2.52 11.21
CA VAL A 60 -10.14 2.45 11.78
C VAL A 60 -10.16 3.16 13.13
N PHE A 61 -9.74 2.48 14.18
CA PHE A 61 -9.86 2.98 15.56
C PHE A 61 -8.73 2.47 16.44
N ALA A 62 -8.47 3.13 17.56
CA ALA A 62 -7.44 2.75 18.51
C ALA A 62 -8.01 2.62 19.94
N PRO A 63 -7.49 1.70 20.77
CA PRO A 63 -7.92 1.58 22.17
C PRO A 63 -7.48 2.79 22.98
N VAL A 64 -8.41 3.43 23.68
CA VAL A 64 -8.11 4.54 24.60
C VAL A 64 -7.24 4.05 25.76
N ALA A 65 -7.46 2.82 26.22
CA ALA A 65 -6.67 2.19 27.27
C ALA A 65 -5.17 2.08 26.93
N MET A 66 -4.84 1.82 25.66
CA MET A 66 -3.45 1.81 25.19
C MET A 66 -2.79 3.18 25.33
N TRP A 67 -3.52 4.26 25.04
CA TRP A 67 -3.00 5.62 25.23
C TRP A 67 -2.78 5.97 26.70
N LEU A 68 -3.64 5.49 27.61
CA LEU A 68 -3.46 5.65 29.06
C LEU A 68 -2.19 4.95 29.55
N GLU A 69 -1.99 3.69 29.17
CA GLU A 69 -0.79 2.92 29.52
C GLU A 69 0.47 3.54 28.94
N SER A 70 0.38 4.07 27.71
CA SER A 70 1.48 4.76 27.06
C SER A 70 1.98 5.95 27.87
N LEU A 71 1.07 6.76 28.43
CA LEU A 71 1.44 7.92 29.24
C LEU A 71 2.19 7.51 30.52
N ASP A 72 1.68 6.51 31.24
CA ASP A 72 2.35 6.01 32.44
C ASP A 72 3.75 5.43 32.11
N LEU A 73 3.88 4.74 30.98
CA LEU A 73 5.13 4.11 30.54
C LEU A 73 6.16 5.12 30.04
N VAL A 74 5.77 6.11 29.25
CA VAL A 74 6.70 7.12 28.71
C VAL A 74 7.29 7.98 29.84
N LEU A 75 6.48 8.33 30.84
CA LEU A 75 6.95 9.07 32.02
C LEU A 75 7.91 8.23 32.88
N ARG A 76 7.63 6.93 33.03
CA ARG A 76 8.56 6.00 33.70
C ARG A 76 9.90 5.93 32.97
N ARG A 77 9.89 5.84 31.64
CA ARG A 77 11.11 5.83 30.82
C ARG A 77 11.92 7.13 30.96
N LEU A 78 11.26 8.29 31.13
CA LEU A 78 11.96 9.54 31.45
C LEU A 78 12.61 9.49 32.85
N GLN A 79 11.94 8.92 33.86
CA GLN A 79 12.52 8.72 35.18
C GLN A 79 13.72 7.76 35.15
N GLU A 80 13.62 6.65 34.41
CA GLU A 80 14.71 5.68 34.21
C GLU A 80 15.95 6.33 33.57
N LYS A 81 15.74 7.37 32.74
CA LYS A 81 16.80 8.22 32.18
C LYS A 81 17.32 9.30 33.15
N ASN A 82 16.89 9.31 34.41
CA ASN A 82 17.20 10.33 35.41
C ASN A 82 16.82 11.76 34.98
N THR A 83 15.75 11.90 34.20
CA THR A 83 15.23 13.22 33.79
C THR A 83 14.68 13.94 35.02
N PRO A 84 15.08 15.19 35.31
CA PRO A 84 14.64 15.89 36.52
C PRO A 84 13.22 16.46 36.34
N LEU A 85 12.20 15.60 36.42
CA LEU A 85 10.80 15.96 36.18
C LEU A 85 10.28 17.06 37.13
N GLY A 86 10.84 17.16 38.33
CA GLY A 86 10.54 18.23 39.29
C GLY A 86 11.01 19.62 38.87
N ARG A 87 11.75 19.76 37.75
CA ARG A 87 12.11 21.06 37.15
C ARG A 87 11.18 21.48 36.01
N ILE A 88 10.24 20.62 35.61
CA ILE A 88 9.32 20.93 34.50
C ILE A 88 8.31 21.97 34.98
N ARG A 89 8.35 23.17 34.38
CA ARG A 89 7.45 24.28 34.72
C ARG A 89 6.21 24.33 33.83
N GLY A 90 6.32 23.80 32.62
CA GLY A 90 5.23 23.83 31.63
C GLY A 90 5.19 22.58 30.77
N ILE A 91 3.97 22.13 30.48
CA ILE A 91 3.70 21.00 29.58
C ILE A 91 2.71 21.44 28.50
N SER A 92 2.99 21.06 27.25
CA SER A 92 2.01 21.06 26.16
C SER A 92 2.27 19.84 25.28
N GLY A 93 1.57 19.72 24.16
CA GLY A 93 1.76 18.58 23.29
C GLY A 93 0.99 18.66 21.99
N SER A 94 1.33 17.69 21.17
CA SER A 94 0.76 17.40 19.88
C SER A 94 0.11 16.02 19.94
N CYS A 95 -1.01 15.85 19.27
CA CYS A 95 -1.70 14.57 19.17
C CYS A 95 -2.23 14.40 17.76
N GLN A 96 -2.39 13.15 17.32
CA GLN A 96 -3.01 12.85 16.02
C GLN A 96 -4.37 13.55 15.91
N GLN A 97 -4.58 14.27 14.80
CA GLN A 97 -5.79 15.06 14.59
C GLN A 97 -7.04 14.20 14.38
N HIS A 98 -8.19 14.85 14.55
CA HIS A 98 -9.54 14.35 14.27
C HIS A 98 -10.06 13.23 15.17
N GLY A 99 -9.18 12.40 15.72
CA GLY A 99 -9.55 11.32 16.63
C GLY A 99 -10.30 11.86 17.85
N SER A 100 -11.30 11.12 18.31
CA SER A 100 -12.19 11.53 19.39
C SER A 100 -12.28 10.50 20.52
N VAL A 101 -12.45 10.99 21.74
CA VAL A 101 -12.64 10.21 22.97
C VAL A 101 -13.97 10.61 23.60
N TYR A 102 -14.72 9.60 24.05
CA TYR A 102 -16.08 9.75 24.58
C TYR A 102 -16.08 9.46 26.08
N TRP A 103 -16.21 10.49 26.88
CA TRP A 103 -16.17 10.42 28.35
C TRP A 103 -17.53 10.08 28.93
N SER A 104 -17.56 9.25 29.96
CA SER A 104 -18.78 8.91 30.72
C SER A 104 -19.16 10.03 31.69
N HIS A 105 -20.34 9.93 32.32
CA HIS A 105 -20.77 10.85 33.38
C HIS A 105 -19.89 10.80 34.64
N ASP A 106 -19.13 9.73 34.86
CA ASP A 106 -18.23 9.58 36.00
C ASP A 106 -16.81 10.14 35.76
N ALA A 107 -16.52 10.60 34.54
CA ALA A 107 -15.18 10.98 34.10
C ALA A 107 -14.49 12.03 34.99
N GLU A 108 -15.15 13.17 35.27
CA GLU A 108 -14.58 14.24 36.11
C GLU A 108 -14.26 13.75 37.53
N LYS A 109 -15.16 12.94 38.10
CA LYS A 109 -14.97 12.35 39.44
C LYS A 109 -13.77 11.40 39.45
N LEU A 110 -13.62 10.57 38.42
CA LEU A 110 -12.53 9.60 38.33
C LEU A 110 -11.19 10.27 38.06
N LEU A 111 -11.15 11.30 37.20
CA LEU A 111 -9.96 12.10 36.92
C LEU A 111 -9.48 12.87 38.16
N GLY A 112 -10.40 13.52 38.89
CA GLY A 112 -10.08 14.24 40.13
C GLY A 112 -9.70 13.33 41.30
N GLY A 113 -10.06 12.04 41.23
CA GLY A 113 -9.86 11.04 42.27
C GLY A 113 -8.64 10.12 42.09
N LEU A 114 -7.76 10.40 41.11
CA LEU A 114 -6.62 9.55 40.77
C LEU A 114 -5.67 9.31 41.97
N GLN A 115 -5.36 8.04 42.21
CA GLN A 115 -4.47 7.59 43.29
C GLN A 115 -3.09 7.20 42.72
N PRO A 116 -1.97 7.71 43.29
CA PRO A 116 -0.63 7.52 42.74
C PRO A 116 -0.13 6.07 42.80
N GLY A 117 -0.68 5.24 43.69
CA GLY A 117 -0.32 3.82 43.84
C GLY A 117 -0.87 2.88 42.75
N ARG A 118 -1.66 3.38 41.80
CA ARG A 118 -2.30 2.59 40.73
C ARG A 118 -1.96 3.18 39.36
N SER A 119 -2.14 2.40 38.29
CA SER A 119 -1.98 2.91 36.92
C SER A 119 -3.19 3.75 36.47
N LEU A 120 -3.03 4.55 35.42
CA LEU A 120 -4.14 5.30 34.82
C LEU A 120 -5.21 4.36 34.25
N VAL A 121 -4.80 3.32 33.52
CA VAL A 121 -5.72 2.37 32.88
C VAL A 121 -6.61 1.64 33.90
N ASP A 122 -6.04 1.24 35.05
CA ASP A 122 -6.77 0.54 36.12
C ASP A 122 -7.84 1.42 36.80
N GLN A 123 -7.71 2.75 36.70
CA GLN A 123 -8.56 3.71 37.41
C GLN A 123 -9.59 4.35 36.48
N LEU A 124 -9.24 4.53 35.21
CA LEU A 124 -10.03 5.32 34.26
C LEU A 124 -10.84 4.46 33.29
N THR A 125 -10.84 3.13 33.39
CA THR A 125 -11.66 2.27 32.51
C THR A 125 -13.15 2.67 32.54
N GLY A 126 -13.69 3.06 33.71
CA GLY A 126 -15.07 3.56 33.85
C GLY A 126 -15.30 5.02 33.45
N ALA A 127 -14.25 5.76 33.11
CA ALA A 127 -14.33 7.17 32.70
C ALA A 127 -14.75 7.35 31.24
N PHE A 128 -14.85 6.26 30.46
CA PHE A 128 -15.18 6.33 29.03
C PHE A 128 -16.50 5.59 28.75
N SER A 129 -17.36 6.21 27.96
CA SER A 129 -18.56 5.56 27.42
C SER A 129 -18.21 4.67 26.21
N HIS A 130 -17.09 4.94 25.54
CA HIS A 130 -16.58 4.15 24.44
C HIS A 130 -15.09 3.81 24.63
N PRO A 131 -14.67 2.54 24.55
CA PRO A 131 -13.27 2.16 24.80
C PRO A 131 -12.32 2.48 23.63
N TYR A 132 -12.85 2.91 22.49
CA TYR A 132 -12.09 3.15 21.27
C TYR A 132 -12.24 4.60 20.81
N GLY A 133 -11.17 5.16 20.23
CA GLY A 133 -11.22 6.42 19.51
C GLY A 133 -11.11 6.18 18.00
N PRO A 134 -12.00 6.76 17.15
CA PRO A 134 -11.82 6.75 15.70
C PRO A 134 -10.48 7.35 15.32
N ASN A 135 -9.85 6.83 14.27
CA ASN A 135 -8.55 7.28 13.79
C ASN A 135 -8.69 8.16 12.54
N TRP A 136 -7.68 8.96 12.23
CA TRP A 136 -7.65 9.80 11.04
C TRP A 136 -7.67 9.01 9.71
N GLN A 137 -7.36 7.71 9.75
CA GLN A 137 -7.40 6.80 8.60
C GLN A 137 -8.80 6.21 8.33
N ASP A 138 -9.78 6.49 9.19
CA ASP A 138 -11.16 6.02 9.06
C ASP A 138 -11.83 6.55 7.79
N HIS A 139 -12.54 5.67 7.06
CA HIS A 139 -13.26 6.00 5.83
C HIS A 139 -14.70 5.46 5.83
N SER A 140 -15.28 5.29 7.03
CA SER A 140 -16.60 4.66 7.24
C SER A 140 -17.79 5.62 7.15
N THR A 141 -17.56 6.90 6.88
CA THR A 141 -18.52 8.02 7.04
C THR A 141 -18.92 8.72 5.74
N GLN A 142 -18.82 8.06 4.57
CA GLN A 142 -19.17 8.71 3.29
C GLN A 142 -20.57 9.30 3.27
N ALA A 143 -21.56 8.56 3.80
CA ALA A 143 -22.94 9.02 3.83
C ALA A 143 -23.10 10.28 4.71
N GLU A 144 -22.34 10.38 5.79
CA GLU A 144 -22.30 11.56 6.65
C GLU A 144 -21.59 12.72 5.94
N CYS A 145 -20.44 12.49 5.29
CA CYS A 145 -19.75 13.53 4.51
C CYS A 145 -20.64 14.17 3.44
N ASP A 146 -21.35 13.34 2.65
CA ASP A 146 -22.28 13.82 1.62
C ASP A 146 -23.38 14.72 2.21
N GLN A 147 -23.81 14.44 3.45
CA GLN A 147 -24.80 15.26 4.16
C GLN A 147 -24.22 16.57 4.71
N PHE A 148 -22.96 16.58 5.13
CA PHE A 148 -22.27 17.80 5.56
C PHE A 148 -22.13 18.80 4.42
N ASP A 149 -21.63 18.34 3.27
CA ASP A 149 -21.53 19.18 2.06
C ASP A 149 -22.91 19.72 1.65
N ALA A 150 -23.94 18.87 1.70
CA ALA A 150 -25.31 19.26 1.34
C ALA A 150 -25.96 20.24 2.35
N LYS A 151 -25.65 20.16 3.65
CA LYS A 151 -26.31 20.97 4.71
C LYS A 151 -26.06 22.46 4.55
N LEU A 152 -24.87 22.84 4.10
CA LEU A 152 -24.54 24.24 3.77
C LEU A 152 -24.65 24.56 2.28
N GLY A 153 -25.09 23.59 1.47
CA GLY A 153 -25.46 23.75 0.06
C GLY A 153 -24.39 23.31 -0.94
N SER A 154 -23.13 23.23 -0.55
CA SER A 154 -22.00 22.75 -1.38
C SER A 154 -20.75 22.52 -0.52
N ALA A 155 -19.78 21.77 -1.06
CA ALA A 155 -18.46 21.58 -0.44
C ALA A 155 -17.70 22.93 -0.33
N GLU A 156 -17.86 23.81 -1.31
CA GLU A 156 -17.29 25.17 -1.29
C GLU A 156 -17.83 25.97 -0.11
N ARG A 157 -19.16 25.94 0.09
CA ARG A 157 -19.79 26.67 1.20
C ARG A 157 -19.46 26.07 2.57
N LEU A 158 -19.28 24.76 2.65
CA LEU A 158 -18.76 24.12 3.87
C LEU A 158 -17.34 24.59 4.17
N ALA A 159 -16.45 24.59 3.17
CA ALA A 159 -15.08 25.08 3.31
C ALA A 159 -15.03 26.56 3.73
N GLU A 160 -15.92 27.41 3.20
CA GLU A 160 -16.07 28.82 3.62
C GLU A 160 -16.38 29.00 5.12
N VAL A 161 -16.99 28.02 5.76
CA VAL A 161 -17.37 28.06 7.18
C VAL A 161 -16.34 27.33 8.05
N THR A 162 -15.98 26.10 7.70
CA THR A 162 -15.16 25.21 8.55
C THR A 162 -13.69 25.17 8.15
N GLY A 163 -13.33 25.82 7.04
CA GLY A 163 -11.99 25.74 6.46
C GLY A 163 -11.73 24.48 5.64
N SER A 164 -12.67 23.53 5.53
CA SER A 164 -12.51 22.29 4.76
C SER A 164 -13.83 21.84 4.12
N ALA A 165 -13.76 21.08 3.02
CA ALA A 165 -14.88 20.24 2.62
C ALA A 165 -15.05 19.05 3.57
N ALA A 166 -16.16 18.31 3.48
CA ALA A 166 -16.41 17.19 4.38
C ALA A 166 -15.42 16.04 4.14
N HIS A 167 -14.79 15.55 5.21
CA HIS A 167 -13.84 14.44 5.13
C HIS A 167 -14.18 13.31 6.11
N HIS A 168 -13.94 12.06 5.71
CA HIS A 168 -14.37 10.91 6.51
C HIS A 168 -13.85 10.91 7.94
N ARG A 169 -12.59 11.35 8.08
CA ARG A 169 -11.88 11.36 9.34
C ARG A 169 -12.33 12.45 10.29
N PHE A 170 -13.00 13.50 9.80
CA PHE A 170 -13.35 14.66 10.61
C PHE A 170 -14.37 14.27 11.69
N THR A 171 -14.23 14.90 12.85
CA THR A 171 -14.89 14.43 14.07
C THR A 171 -16.40 14.57 14.02
N GLY A 172 -16.95 15.60 13.35
CA GLY A 172 -18.39 15.79 13.18
C GLY A 172 -19.08 14.62 12.47
N PRO A 173 -18.65 14.23 11.26
CA PRO A 173 -19.13 13.01 10.60
C PRO A 173 -19.02 11.75 11.46
N GLN A 174 -17.91 11.58 12.20
CA GLN A 174 -17.73 10.44 13.10
C GLN A 174 -18.73 10.45 14.27
N ILE A 175 -18.96 11.59 14.91
CA ILE A 175 -19.95 11.75 15.98
C ILE A 175 -21.35 11.43 15.44
N MET A 176 -21.70 11.95 14.26
CA MET A 176 -23.01 11.70 13.63
C MET A 176 -23.24 10.21 13.39
N ARG A 177 -22.22 9.52 12.86
CA ARG A 177 -22.26 8.08 12.61
C ARG A 177 -22.37 7.28 13.90
N LEU A 178 -21.54 7.59 14.90
CA LEU A 178 -21.51 6.88 16.18
C LEU A 178 -22.80 7.10 16.98
N ARG A 179 -23.38 8.30 16.96
CA ARG A 179 -24.70 8.56 17.55
C ARG A 179 -25.78 7.68 16.93
N ARG A 180 -25.76 7.49 15.61
CA ARG A 180 -26.70 6.60 14.91
C ARG A 180 -26.45 5.13 15.24
N LYS A 181 -25.19 4.68 15.23
CA LYS A 181 -24.82 3.27 15.36
C LYS A 181 -24.85 2.78 16.82
N LEU A 182 -24.47 3.63 17.76
CA LEU A 182 -24.31 3.33 19.18
C LEU A 182 -25.05 4.39 20.03
N PRO A 183 -26.39 4.47 19.92
CA PRO A 183 -27.17 5.51 20.61
C PRO A 183 -27.03 5.44 22.14
N ASP A 184 -26.96 4.24 22.72
CA ASP A 184 -26.80 4.06 24.17
C ASP A 184 -25.43 4.57 24.67
N MET A 185 -24.36 4.33 23.89
CA MET A 185 -23.03 4.87 24.18
C MET A 185 -23.06 6.40 24.13
N TYR A 186 -23.67 6.96 23.08
CA TYR A 186 -23.76 8.41 22.93
C TYR A 186 -24.58 9.06 24.06
N ALA A 187 -25.66 8.41 24.48
CA ALA A 187 -26.46 8.83 25.64
C ALA A 187 -25.65 8.78 26.95
N ALA A 188 -24.83 7.75 27.15
CA ALA A 188 -23.93 7.62 28.30
C ALA A 188 -22.71 8.57 28.26
N THR A 189 -22.51 9.30 27.16
CA THR A 189 -21.40 10.23 26.97
C THR A 189 -21.72 11.59 27.58
N SER A 190 -20.92 12.06 28.52
CA SER A 190 -21.04 13.40 29.11
C SER A 190 -20.24 14.46 28.35
N ARG A 191 -19.11 14.05 27.75
CA ARG A 191 -18.14 14.93 27.11
C ARG A 191 -17.47 14.21 25.93
N ILE A 192 -17.15 14.95 24.88
CA ILE A 192 -16.36 14.48 23.73
C ILE A 192 -15.10 15.33 23.66
N SER A 193 -13.94 14.69 23.59
CA SER A 193 -12.62 15.33 23.46
C SER A 193 -11.95 14.92 22.17
N LEU A 194 -11.16 15.81 21.56
CA LEU A 194 -10.12 15.39 20.61
C LEU A 194 -8.96 14.74 21.37
N VAL A 195 -8.16 13.90 20.70
CA VAL A 195 -7.01 13.21 21.32
C VAL A 195 -6.06 14.19 22.04
N SER A 196 -5.88 15.40 21.48
CA SER A 196 -5.12 16.51 22.08
C SER A 196 -5.67 16.92 23.45
N SER A 197 -6.94 17.33 23.49
CA SER A 197 -7.63 17.70 24.74
C SER A 197 -7.77 16.53 25.70
N PHE A 198 -7.88 15.28 25.22
CA PHE A 198 -7.89 14.08 26.05
C PHE A 198 -6.57 13.94 26.82
N LEU A 199 -5.42 14.02 26.14
CA LEU A 199 -4.13 13.88 26.81
C LEU A 199 -3.87 15.02 27.81
N ALA A 200 -4.27 16.25 27.47
CA ALA A 200 -4.25 17.37 28.40
C ALA A 200 -5.14 17.13 29.64
N SER A 201 -6.31 16.52 29.45
CA SER A 201 -7.25 16.20 30.53
C SER A 201 -6.66 15.23 31.55
N LEU A 202 -5.92 14.23 31.08
CA LEU A 202 -5.24 13.27 31.96
C LEU A 202 -4.26 14.00 32.88
N LEU A 203 -3.43 14.88 32.32
CA LEU A 203 -2.42 15.65 33.07
C LEU A 203 -3.04 16.63 34.04
N LEU A 204 -4.18 17.26 33.70
CA LEU A 204 -4.91 18.16 34.59
C LEU A 204 -5.66 17.43 35.71
N GLY A 205 -6.06 16.17 35.51
CA GLY A 205 -7.00 15.50 36.41
C GLY A 205 -8.42 16.09 36.35
N SER A 206 -8.77 16.74 35.23
CA SER A 206 -10.11 17.26 34.91
C SER A 206 -10.22 17.42 33.39
N ILE A 207 -11.43 17.51 32.83
CA ILE A 207 -11.56 17.55 31.36
C ILE A 207 -11.15 18.90 30.80
N ALA A 208 -10.12 18.90 29.94
CA ALA A 208 -9.59 20.07 29.27
C ALA A 208 -10.50 20.55 28.12
N PRO A 209 -10.59 21.87 27.87
CA PRO A 209 -11.17 22.39 26.63
C PRO A 209 -10.31 22.03 25.42
N MET A 210 -10.92 22.06 24.23
CA MET A 210 -10.19 21.91 22.96
C MET A 210 -9.46 23.20 22.60
N ASP A 211 -8.33 23.04 21.93
CA ASP A 211 -7.60 24.12 21.26
C ASP A 211 -8.33 24.55 19.97
N ILE A 212 -8.28 25.84 19.66
CA ILE A 212 -8.93 26.42 18.49
C ILE A 212 -8.44 25.82 17.17
N SER A 213 -7.15 25.49 17.07
CA SER A 213 -6.58 24.95 15.83
C SER A 213 -7.11 23.54 15.54
N ASP A 214 -7.07 22.66 16.54
CA ASP A 214 -7.49 21.26 16.38
C ASP A 214 -9.03 21.13 16.24
N ALA A 215 -9.79 22.05 16.85
CA ALA A 215 -11.24 22.13 16.68
C ALA A 215 -11.67 22.39 15.22
N CYS A 216 -10.82 23.02 14.42
CA CYS A 216 -11.07 23.20 12.98
C CYS A 216 -11.10 21.86 12.22
N GLY A 217 -10.43 20.82 12.73
CA GLY A 217 -10.41 19.47 12.16
C GLY A 217 -11.69 18.65 12.41
N MET A 218 -12.80 19.30 12.79
CA MET A 218 -14.04 18.63 13.19
C MET A 218 -15.20 18.81 12.21
N ASP A 219 -15.13 19.75 11.26
CA ASP A 219 -16.28 20.20 10.44
C ASP A 219 -17.46 20.71 11.27
N LEU A 220 -17.20 21.20 12.49
CA LEU A 220 -18.24 21.77 13.37
C LEU A 220 -17.94 23.21 13.79
N TRP A 221 -16.68 23.65 13.66
CA TRP A 221 -16.24 24.98 14.04
C TRP A 221 -16.46 25.96 12.88
N ASP A 222 -17.15 27.06 13.13
CA ASP A 222 -17.26 28.22 12.24
C ASP A 222 -16.04 29.11 12.48
N ILE A 223 -15.07 29.04 11.58
CA ILE A 223 -13.80 29.76 11.70
C ILE A 223 -14.03 31.29 11.65
N PRO A 224 -14.77 31.86 10.68
CA PRO A 224 -15.09 33.29 10.70
C PRO A 224 -15.89 33.75 11.93
N GLY A 225 -16.77 32.88 12.44
CA GLY A 225 -17.64 33.18 13.57
C GLY A 225 -17.00 33.00 14.96
N ASP A 226 -15.80 32.41 15.05
CA ASP A 226 -15.16 31.99 16.31
C ASP A 226 -16.13 31.19 17.23
N ASN A 227 -16.98 30.31 16.67
CA ASN A 227 -17.99 29.54 17.44
C ASN A 227 -18.35 28.20 16.76
N TRP A 228 -19.06 27.32 17.46
CA TRP A 228 -19.69 26.16 16.83
C TRP A 228 -20.77 26.56 15.83
N SER A 229 -20.74 25.94 14.65
CA SER A 229 -21.71 26.15 13.57
C SER A 229 -23.06 25.51 13.92
N GLU A 230 -24.05 26.34 14.26
CA GLU A 230 -25.40 25.90 14.63
C GLU A 230 -26.04 24.96 13.57
N PRO A 231 -25.99 25.25 12.26
CA PRO A 231 -26.54 24.36 11.25
C PRO A 231 -25.86 22.98 11.23
N LEU A 232 -24.53 22.92 11.47
CA LEU A 232 -23.80 21.65 11.46
C LEU A 232 -24.05 20.87 12.75
N LEU A 233 -24.19 21.54 13.90
CA LEU A 233 -24.65 20.88 15.13
C LEU A 233 -26.07 20.30 14.97
N GLU A 234 -26.98 21.05 14.34
CA GLU A 234 -28.33 20.56 14.02
C GLU A 234 -28.29 19.34 13.10
N LEU A 235 -27.37 19.30 12.12
CA LEU A 235 -27.21 18.13 11.25
C LEU A 235 -26.81 16.89 12.05
N VAL A 236 -25.84 17.01 12.97
CA VAL A 236 -25.32 15.88 13.75
C VAL A 236 -26.32 15.40 14.81
N ALA A 237 -26.92 16.33 15.55
CA ALA A 237 -27.73 16.03 16.72
C ALA A 237 -29.25 16.05 16.45
N GLY A 238 -29.69 16.59 15.31
CA GLY A 238 -31.08 17.03 15.14
C GLY A 238 -31.37 18.29 15.94
N LYS A 239 -32.45 18.99 15.58
CA LYS A 239 -32.82 20.30 16.14
C LYS A 239 -32.91 20.32 17.67
N ASP A 240 -33.55 19.31 18.25
CA ASP A 240 -33.73 19.23 19.70
C ASP A 240 -32.46 18.76 20.44
N GLY A 241 -31.50 18.17 19.72
CA GLY A 241 -30.24 17.64 20.28
C GLY A 241 -29.08 18.64 20.30
N VAL A 242 -29.24 19.83 19.71
CA VAL A 242 -28.15 20.84 19.64
C VAL A 242 -27.63 21.25 21.01
N PRO A 243 -28.47 21.56 22.03
CA PRO A 243 -27.98 21.91 23.36
C PRO A 243 -27.17 20.79 24.01
N GLU A 244 -27.59 19.54 23.83
CA GLU A 244 -26.88 18.36 24.34
C GLU A 244 -25.52 18.19 23.66
N LEU A 245 -25.46 18.24 22.32
CA LEU A 245 -24.19 18.11 21.60
C LEU A 245 -23.24 19.27 21.94
N ARG A 246 -23.74 20.51 22.03
CA ARG A 246 -22.94 21.66 22.44
C ARG A 246 -22.37 21.46 23.85
N ALA A 247 -23.14 20.93 24.78
CA ALA A 247 -22.64 20.61 26.12
C ALA A 247 -21.56 19.51 26.09
N LYS A 248 -21.72 18.46 25.26
CA LYS A 248 -20.71 17.40 25.10
C LYS A 248 -19.40 17.92 24.49
N LEU A 249 -19.46 18.84 23.52
CA LEU A 249 -18.29 19.47 22.87
C LEU A 249 -17.66 20.58 23.73
N GLY A 250 -18.51 21.40 24.36
CA GLY A 250 -18.21 22.53 25.24
C GLY A 250 -17.38 23.62 24.60
N GLU A 251 -16.77 24.45 25.43
CA GLU A 251 -16.12 25.66 24.94
C GLU A 251 -14.75 25.36 24.33
N VAL A 252 -14.49 25.99 23.20
CA VAL A 252 -13.18 25.98 22.53
C VAL A 252 -12.33 27.11 23.11
N ARG A 253 -11.13 26.77 23.55
CA ARG A 253 -10.20 27.74 24.10
C ARG A 253 -9.61 28.59 22.98
N GLN A 254 -9.88 29.89 23.04
CA GLN A 254 -9.44 30.87 22.05
C GLN A 254 -7.96 31.29 22.23
N ASP A 255 -7.45 31.34 23.46
CA ASP A 255 -6.02 31.57 23.71
C ASP A 255 -5.25 30.25 23.58
N GLY A 256 -4.46 30.15 22.53
CA GLY A 256 -3.55 29.03 22.30
C GLY A 256 -2.41 28.93 23.33
N GLY A 257 -2.20 29.97 24.15
CA GLY A 257 -1.20 29.98 25.22
C GLY A 257 -1.81 30.00 26.64
N GLY A 258 -0.95 30.34 27.60
CA GLY A 258 -1.30 30.42 29.02
C GLY A 258 -1.60 29.07 29.68
N SER A 259 -1.71 29.08 31.01
CA SER A 259 -2.05 27.89 31.78
C SER A 259 -3.55 27.56 31.69
N MET A 260 -3.88 26.28 31.52
CA MET A 260 -5.22 25.73 31.73
C MET A 260 -5.44 25.26 33.18
N GLY A 261 -4.36 25.14 33.95
CA GLY A 261 -4.38 24.60 35.30
C GLY A 261 -3.04 23.98 35.67
N LYS A 262 -2.90 23.62 36.94
CA LYS A 262 -1.73 22.90 37.45
C LYS A 262 -1.85 21.42 37.11
N ILE A 263 -0.70 20.74 37.02
CA ILE A 263 -0.65 19.28 36.87
C ILE A 263 -1.35 18.59 38.06
N SER A 264 -2.04 17.49 37.80
CA SER A 264 -2.70 16.68 38.82
C SER A 264 -1.70 16.17 39.87
N SER A 265 -2.14 16.14 41.13
CA SER A 265 -1.37 15.59 42.25
C SER A 265 -0.99 14.11 42.06
N TYR A 266 -1.68 13.40 41.17
CA TYR A 266 -1.28 12.06 40.75
C TYR A 266 0.15 12.05 40.19
N PHE A 267 0.48 12.98 39.28
CA PHE A 267 1.80 13.01 38.65
C PHE A 267 2.88 13.60 39.55
N THR A 268 2.53 14.51 40.46
CA THR A 268 3.47 15.02 41.46
C THR A 268 3.89 13.90 42.42
N ALA A 269 2.92 13.16 42.98
CA ALA A 269 3.18 12.09 43.93
C ALA A 269 3.83 10.85 43.29
N LYS A 270 3.41 10.48 42.06
CA LYS A 270 3.90 9.27 41.39
C LYS A 270 5.22 9.48 40.63
N TYR A 271 5.34 10.61 39.93
CA TYR A 271 6.46 10.86 39.01
C TYR A 271 7.41 11.97 39.48
N GLY A 272 7.06 12.74 40.52
CA GLY A 272 7.91 13.77 41.08
C GLY A 272 7.89 15.10 40.31
N PHE A 273 6.81 15.42 39.61
CA PHE A 273 6.61 16.74 39.00
C PHE A 273 6.46 17.85 40.05
N ASP A 274 6.84 19.07 39.69
CA ASP A 274 6.57 20.29 40.49
C ASP A 274 5.05 20.49 40.60
N PRO A 275 4.48 20.71 41.80
CA PRO A 275 3.05 21.00 41.96
C PRO A 275 2.61 22.31 41.27
N GLU A 276 3.53 23.22 40.98
CA GLU A 276 3.28 24.44 40.21
C GLU A 276 3.45 24.25 38.69
N CYS A 277 3.79 23.04 38.23
CA CYS A 277 3.88 22.73 36.81
C CYS A 277 2.53 23.00 36.12
N GLY A 278 2.53 23.88 35.12
CA GLY A 278 1.33 24.25 34.39
C GLY A 278 1.11 23.41 33.13
N ILE A 279 -0.17 23.20 32.78
CA ILE A 279 -0.57 22.55 31.53
C ILE A 279 -1.07 23.63 30.57
N ALA A 280 -0.40 23.80 29.43
CA ALA A 280 -0.83 24.67 28.34
C ALA A 280 -1.66 23.86 27.31
N PRO A 281 -2.47 24.51 26.45
CA PRO A 281 -3.34 23.84 25.50
C PRO A 281 -2.57 22.93 24.54
N PHE A 282 -2.97 21.67 24.46
CA PHE A 282 -2.47 20.71 23.46
C PHE A 282 -3.12 21.02 22.12
N THR A 283 -2.49 20.63 21.01
CA THR A 283 -3.02 20.88 19.66
C THR A 283 -2.80 19.67 18.75
N GLY A 284 -3.26 19.76 17.51
CA GLY A 284 -3.03 18.73 16.50
C GLY A 284 -1.56 18.59 16.10
N ASP A 285 -1.17 17.44 15.56
CA ASP A 285 0.19 17.17 15.07
C ASP A 285 0.64 18.13 13.93
N ASN A 286 -0.22 18.42 12.96
CA ASN A 286 0.09 19.38 11.89
C ASN A 286 0.23 20.82 12.45
N PRO A 287 -0.72 21.36 13.24
CA PRO A 287 -0.52 22.62 13.95
C PRO A 287 0.75 22.66 14.82
N ALA A 288 1.10 21.57 15.50
CA ALA A 288 2.34 21.52 16.26
C ALA A 288 3.59 21.52 15.37
N THR A 289 3.53 20.91 14.18
CA THR A 289 4.65 20.88 13.24
C THR A 289 5.07 22.29 12.81
N ILE A 290 4.12 23.21 12.58
CA ILE A 290 4.46 24.62 12.26
C ILE A 290 5.04 25.36 13.46
N LEU A 291 4.73 24.94 14.69
CA LEU A 291 5.31 25.49 15.91
C LEU A 291 6.72 24.95 16.22
N ALA A 292 7.20 23.93 15.47
CA ALA A 292 8.59 23.47 15.60
C ALA A 292 9.60 24.49 15.09
N LEU A 293 9.13 25.58 14.46
CA LEU A 293 9.91 26.68 13.92
C LEU A 293 9.19 28.00 14.21
N PRO A 294 9.90 29.12 14.31
CA PRO A 294 9.30 30.45 14.39
C PRO A 294 8.87 30.92 12.99
N LEU A 295 7.98 30.16 12.34
CA LEU A 295 7.46 30.50 11.01
C LEU A 295 6.65 31.79 11.06
N ARG A 296 6.87 32.68 10.11
CA ARG A 296 6.09 33.92 9.98
C ARG A 296 5.03 33.78 8.89
N PRO A 297 4.07 34.72 8.81
CA PRO A 297 3.21 34.85 7.64
C PRO A 297 3.97 34.71 6.32
N LEU A 298 3.41 33.92 5.40
CA LEU A 298 3.94 33.59 4.08
C LEU A 298 5.15 32.64 4.08
N ASP A 299 5.58 32.13 5.23
CA ASP A 299 6.52 31.00 5.26
C ASP A 299 5.79 29.70 4.97
N ALA A 300 6.44 28.83 4.21
CA ALA A 300 5.87 27.55 3.82
C ALA A 300 6.85 26.40 4.06
N ILE A 301 6.31 25.23 4.42
CA ILE A 301 7.05 23.96 4.54
C ILE A 301 6.52 23.00 3.48
N VAL A 302 7.41 22.47 2.64
CA VAL A 302 7.13 21.37 1.72
C VAL A 302 7.82 20.11 2.26
N SER A 303 7.03 19.14 2.72
CA SER A 303 7.50 17.82 3.12
C SER A 303 7.50 16.87 1.92
N LEU A 304 8.69 16.50 1.44
CA LEU A 304 8.92 15.68 0.26
C LEU A 304 9.22 14.22 0.63
N GLY A 305 8.17 13.49 1.06
CA GLY A 305 8.23 12.06 1.37
C GLY A 305 7.56 11.17 0.31
N THR A 306 7.17 9.95 0.72
CA THR A 306 6.35 9.04 -0.10
C THR A 306 5.09 9.75 -0.61
N SER A 307 4.38 10.41 0.30
CA SER A 307 3.42 11.49 0.02
C SER A 307 4.10 12.86 0.13
N THR A 308 3.49 13.89 -0.43
CA THR A 308 3.98 15.27 -0.30
C THR A 308 2.96 16.12 0.44
N THR A 309 3.40 16.83 1.48
CA THR A 309 2.56 17.75 2.26
C THR A 309 3.08 19.17 2.11
N PHE A 310 2.18 20.12 1.89
CA PHE A 310 2.51 21.54 1.81
C PHE A 310 1.77 22.30 2.90
N LEU A 311 2.51 22.91 3.82
CA LEU A 311 2.01 23.68 4.94
C LEU A 311 2.41 25.15 4.74
N MET A 312 1.53 26.09 5.04
CA MET A 312 1.84 27.52 4.97
C MET A 312 1.09 28.27 6.06
N ILE A 313 1.74 29.30 6.61
CA ILE A 313 1.07 30.26 7.48
C ILE A 313 0.60 31.44 6.64
N THR A 314 -0.66 31.84 6.79
CA THR A 314 -1.22 32.98 6.07
C THR A 314 -2.17 33.79 6.96
N PRO A 315 -2.18 35.13 6.85
CA PRO A 315 -3.22 35.95 7.44
C PRO A 315 -4.50 36.01 6.57
N VAL A 316 -4.47 35.43 5.37
CA VAL A 316 -5.56 35.49 4.39
C VAL A 316 -6.45 34.26 4.51
N TYR A 317 -7.68 34.46 4.99
CA TYR A 317 -8.69 33.40 5.00
C TYR A 317 -9.38 33.28 3.64
N LYS A 318 -9.00 32.27 2.88
CA LYS A 318 -9.54 31.94 1.55
C LYS A 318 -9.63 30.42 1.43
N PRO A 319 -10.63 29.79 2.06
CA PRO A 319 -10.79 28.33 2.04
C PRO A 319 -11.26 27.82 0.66
N ASP A 320 -11.02 26.54 0.40
CA ASP A 320 -11.38 25.84 -0.84
C ASP A 320 -11.53 24.34 -0.54
N PRO A 321 -12.42 23.60 -1.23
CA PRO A 321 -12.58 22.16 -1.04
C PRO A 321 -11.30 21.32 -1.23
N SER A 322 -10.31 21.83 -1.96
CA SER A 322 -9.07 21.10 -2.28
C SER A 322 -8.02 21.12 -1.18
N TYR A 323 -8.25 21.83 -0.06
CA TYR A 323 -7.30 21.95 1.04
C TYR A 323 -7.96 22.21 2.40
N HIS A 324 -7.14 22.22 3.44
CA HIS A 324 -7.58 22.44 4.81
C HIS A 324 -7.06 23.76 5.37
N PHE A 325 -7.95 24.53 5.98
CA PHE A 325 -7.67 25.72 6.77
C PHE A 325 -7.93 25.44 8.25
N PHE A 326 -6.94 25.75 9.09
CA PHE A 326 -7.07 25.74 10.55
C PHE A 326 -6.70 27.11 11.11
N ASN A 327 -7.33 27.54 12.20
CA ASN A 327 -6.84 28.68 12.98
C ASN A 327 -5.38 28.41 13.41
N HIS A 328 -4.52 29.43 13.42
CA HIS A 328 -3.16 29.28 13.92
C HIS A 328 -3.16 28.94 15.42
N PRO A 329 -2.39 27.96 15.89
CA PRO A 329 -2.47 27.45 17.27
C PRO A 329 -1.96 28.42 18.33
N THR A 330 -1.34 29.55 17.96
CA THR A 330 -0.79 30.55 18.89
C THR A 330 -1.06 32.01 18.50
N THR A 331 -1.57 32.28 17.29
CA THR A 331 -1.63 33.66 16.75
C THR A 331 -2.99 33.95 16.15
N LYS A 332 -3.81 34.73 16.87
CA LYS A 332 -5.15 35.10 16.40
C LYS A 332 -5.09 35.84 15.06
N GLY A 333 -6.02 35.52 14.15
CA GLY A 333 -6.12 36.13 12.82
C GLY A 333 -5.12 35.59 11.80
N GLN A 334 -4.26 34.65 12.19
CA GLN A 334 -3.47 33.85 11.26
C GLN A 334 -4.08 32.45 11.14
N TYR A 335 -3.77 31.81 10.02
CA TYR A 335 -4.25 30.49 9.67
C TYR A 335 -3.11 29.61 9.21
N MET A 336 -3.25 28.33 9.50
CA MET A 336 -2.48 27.27 8.88
C MET A 336 -3.27 26.74 7.70
N PHE A 337 -2.62 26.69 6.55
CA PHE A 337 -3.09 26.03 5.35
C PHE A 337 -2.34 24.72 5.15
N MET A 338 -3.04 23.66 4.73
CA MET A 338 -2.48 22.35 4.49
C MET A 338 -3.01 21.70 3.22
N LEU A 339 -2.08 21.17 2.42
CA LEU A 339 -2.31 20.34 1.24
C LEU A 339 -1.61 19.00 1.37
N CYS A 340 -2.29 17.92 0.96
CA CYS A 340 -1.75 16.57 0.96
C CYS A 340 -1.86 15.92 -0.42
N TYR A 341 -0.72 15.46 -0.94
CA TYR A 341 -0.60 14.74 -2.20
C TYR A 341 -0.15 13.32 -1.97
N LYS A 342 -0.82 12.36 -2.59
CA LYS A 342 -0.46 10.95 -2.53
C LYS A 342 0.73 10.61 -3.43
N ASN A 343 0.80 11.19 -4.63
CA ASN A 343 1.86 10.93 -5.60
C ASN A 343 3.08 11.83 -5.35
N GLY A 344 3.85 11.55 -4.28
CA GLY A 344 5.08 12.26 -3.92
C GLY A 344 6.35 11.63 -4.52
N ALA A 345 7.22 11.07 -3.67
CA ALA A 345 8.50 10.48 -4.08
C ALA A 345 8.34 9.31 -5.04
N LEU A 346 7.37 8.42 -4.82
CA LEU A 346 7.15 7.24 -5.68
C LEU A 346 6.91 7.63 -7.14
N ALA A 347 6.25 8.76 -7.39
CA ALA A 347 6.03 9.24 -8.74
C ALA A 347 7.33 9.77 -9.38
N ARG A 348 8.16 10.49 -8.61
CA ARG A 348 9.47 10.96 -9.05
C ARG A 348 10.45 9.80 -9.31
N GLU A 349 10.41 8.77 -8.47
CA GLU A 349 11.20 7.54 -8.63
C GLU A 349 10.82 6.81 -9.92
N LYS A 350 9.52 6.67 -10.21
CA LYS A 350 9.07 6.08 -11.49
C LYS A 350 9.55 6.85 -12.72
N VAL A 351 9.62 8.18 -12.65
CA VAL A 351 10.19 9.00 -13.73
C VAL A 351 11.72 8.84 -13.81
N ARG A 352 12.42 8.79 -12.68
CA ARG A 352 13.86 8.49 -12.62
C ARG A 352 14.17 7.13 -13.24
N ASP A 353 13.40 6.10 -12.89
CA ASP A 353 13.64 4.71 -13.31
C ASP A 353 13.33 4.48 -14.79
N ALA A 354 12.61 5.40 -15.44
CA ALA A 354 12.42 5.41 -16.88
C ALA A 354 13.63 5.93 -17.67
N LEU A 355 14.61 6.57 -17.00
CA LEU A 355 15.88 6.98 -17.61
C LEU A 355 16.90 5.85 -17.58
N PRO A 356 17.95 5.89 -18.44
CA PRO A 356 19.08 4.98 -18.31
C PRO A 356 19.68 5.00 -16.90
N LYS A 357 20.02 3.84 -16.36
CA LYS A 357 20.69 3.75 -15.05
C LYS A 357 22.04 4.47 -15.08
N PRO A 358 22.43 5.16 -14.00
CA PRO A 358 23.76 5.76 -13.91
C PRO A 358 24.84 4.69 -13.70
N ASP A 359 26.11 5.06 -13.87
CA ASP A 359 27.26 4.15 -13.68
C ASP A 359 27.28 3.58 -12.25
N GLU A 360 27.73 2.32 -12.09
CA GLU A 360 27.83 1.68 -10.77
C GLU A 360 28.66 2.52 -9.79
N GLY A 361 28.17 2.69 -8.57
CA GLY A 361 28.81 3.50 -7.52
C GLY A 361 28.56 5.01 -7.59
N SER A 362 27.80 5.50 -8.57
CA SER A 362 27.40 6.91 -8.65
C SER A 362 26.02 7.20 -8.04
N ASP A 363 25.70 8.48 -7.81
CA ASP A 363 24.40 8.92 -7.27
C ASP A 363 23.24 8.34 -8.10
N PRO A 364 22.30 7.57 -7.50
CA PRO A 364 21.16 6.98 -8.22
C PRO A 364 20.27 8.02 -8.90
N TRP A 365 20.31 9.29 -8.45
CA TRP A 365 19.57 10.39 -9.06
C TRP A 365 20.37 11.16 -10.13
N LYS A 366 21.63 10.79 -10.42
CA LYS A 366 22.54 11.52 -11.34
C LYS A 366 21.89 11.86 -12.68
N ASN A 367 21.31 10.88 -13.36
CA ASN A 367 20.71 11.09 -14.68
C ASN A 367 19.40 11.88 -14.63
N PHE A 368 18.59 11.68 -13.58
CA PHE A 368 17.40 12.49 -13.32
C PHE A 368 17.80 13.96 -13.09
N ASN A 369 18.78 14.21 -12.23
CA ASN A 369 19.26 15.55 -11.89
C ASN A 369 19.80 16.27 -13.13
N LYS A 370 20.58 15.56 -13.94
CA LYS A 370 21.09 16.08 -15.22
C LYS A 370 19.94 16.47 -16.15
N ALA A 371 18.99 15.57 -16.40
CA ALA A 371 17.86 15.82 -17.30
C ALA A 371 16.96 16.96 -16.81
N ALA A 372 16.64 16.97 -15.50
CA ALA A 372 15.81 17.98 -14.85
C ALA A 372 16.45 19.38 -14.91
N LEU A 373 17.77 19.49 -14.74
CA LEU A 373 18.48 20.77 -14.78
C LEU A 373 18.85 21.24 -16.19
N GLN A 374 19.02 20.35 -17.16
CA GLN A 374 19.31 20.70 -18.55
C GLN A 374 18.06 21.10 -19.35
N THR A 375 16.89 20.58 -18.97
CA THR A 375 15.62 20.98 -19.57
C THR A 375 15.26 22.38 -19.07
N PRO A 376 14.98 23.37 -19.94
CA PRO A 376 14.58 24.72 -19.51
C PRO A 376 13.18 24.72 -18.87
N PRO A 377 12.79 25.79 -18.14
CA PRO A 377 11.46 25.90 -17.54
C PRO A 377 10.34 25.62 -18.54
N LEU A 378 9.44 24.70 -18.20
CA LEU A 378 8.32 24.25 -19.06
C LEU A 378 8.76 23.69 -20.42
N ASP A 379 10.04 23.30 -20.55
CA ASP A 379 10.73 22.91 -21.80
C ASP A 379 10.62 23.94 -22.94
N ILE A 380 10.59 25.24 -22.60
CA ILE A 380 10.58 26.36 -23.56
C ILE A 380 12.01 26.71 -23.95
N LYS A 381 12.40 26.47 -25.20
CA LYS A 381 13.76 26.76 -25.72
C LYS A 381 13.80 28.07 -26.52
N SER A 382 12.69 28.42 -27.17
CA SER A 382 12.48 29.66 -27.90
C SER A 382 11.14 30.32 -27.49
N GLU A 383 10.98 31.62 -27.71
CA GLU A 383 9.74 32.35 -27.38
C GLU A 383 8.50 31.83 -28.14
N SER A 384 8.70 31.15 -29.27
CA SER A 384 7.64 30.52 -30.05
C SER A 384 7.26 29.11 -29.59
N ASP A 385 8.06 28.50 -28.69
CA ASP A 385 7.78 27.13 -28.24
C ASP A 385 6.59 27.11 -27.29
N PRO A 386 5.67 26.12 -27.42
CA PRO A 386 4.62 25.95 -26.45
C PRO A 386 5.17 25.44 -25.11
N ALA A 387 4.61 25.92 -24.01
CA ALA A 387 4.88 25.41 -22.67
C ALA A 387 4.35 23.97 -22.52
N LYS A 388 5.17 23.07 -21.98
CA LYS A 388 4.76 21.70 -21.66
C LYS A 388 4.21 21.61 -20.24
N LEU A 389 3.06 20.98 -20.08
CA LEU A 389 2.39 20.74 -18.79
C LEU A 389 2.03 19.26 -18.67
N GLY A 390 2.38 18.64 -17.54
CA GLY A 390 2.13 17.22 -17.30
C GLY A 390 1.50 16.95 -15.94
N LEU A 391 0.80 15.82 -15.81
CA LEU A 391 0.34 15.25 -14.54
C LEU A 391 0.79 13.79 -14.47
N TYR A 392 1.34 13.36 -13.33
CA TYR A 392 1.97 12.04 -13.14
C TYR A 392 1.40 11.35 -11.91
N PHE A 393 0.20 10.77 -12.04
CA PHE A 393 -0.49 10.09 -10.95
C PHE A 393 -0.43 8.58 -11.13
N PHE A 394 0.59 7.93 -10.56
CA PHE A 394 0.70 6.48 -10.63
C PHE A 394 -0.20 5.74 -9.63
N LEU A 395 -0.76 6.48 -8.68
CA LEU A 395 -1.81 6.07 -7.76
C LEU A 395 -2.99 7.06 -7.90
N PRO A 396 -4.24 6.67 -7.55
CA PRO A 396 -5.34 7.63 -7.43
C PRO A 396 -4.95 8.76 -6.48
N GLU A 397 -5.07 10.01 -6.93
CA GLU A 397 -4.65 11.22 -6.22
C GLU A 397 -5.78 11.78 -5.34
N ILE A 398 -5.41 12.54 -4.30
CA ILE A 398 -6.32 13.23 -3.37
C ILE A 398 -6.66 14.62 -3.93
N VAL A 399 -5.65 15.35 -4.41
CA VAL A 399 -5.76 16.73 -4.88
C VAL A 399 -5.11 16.87 -6.27
N PRO A 400 -5.90 16.98 -7.35
CA PRO A 400 -7.35 16.74 -7.40
C PRO A 400 -7.70 15.26 -7.19
N ASN A 401 -8.95 14.96 -6.82
CA ASN A 401 -9.42 13.58 -6.65
C ASN A 401 -9.62 12.91 -8.01
N ILE A 402 -8.57 12.26 -8.51
CA ILE A 402 -8.51 11.68 -9.85
C ILE A 402 -7.91 10.27 -9.82
N SER A 403 -8.38 9.40 -10.71
CA SER A 403 -7.80 8.07 -10.91
C SER A 403 -6.33 8.14 -11.36
N SER A 404 -5.58 7.05 -11.19
CA SER A 404 -4.20 6.99 -11.69
C SER A 404 -4.12 7.15 -13.21
N GLY A 405 -3.17 7.96 -13.69
CA GLY A 405 -2.83 8.14 -15.10
C GLY A 405 -1.65 9.10 -15.28
N THR A 406 -1.22 9.25 -16.53
CA THR A 406 -0.23 10.28 -16.92
C THR A 406 -0.78 11.04 -18.10
N TRP A 407 -0.84 12.37 -17.98
CA TRP A 407 -1.38 13.25 -19.00
C TRP A 407 -0.35 14.29 -19.38
N ARG A 408 -0.28 14.62 -20.67
CA ARG A 408 0.66 15.58 -21.23
C ARG A 408 -0.09 16.56 -22.13
N TYR A 409 0.11 17.84 -21.87
CA TYR A 409 -0.53 18.94 -22.56
C TYR A 409 0.49 19.98 -22.97
N THR A 410 0.14 20.77 -23.97
CA THR A 410 0.86 21.97 -24.36
C THR A 410 -0.05 23.18 -24.28
N ALA A 411 0.52 24.34 -23.94
CA ALA A 411 -0.17 25.62 -23.90
C ALA A 411 0.75 26.73 -24.43
N ASN A 412 0.17 27.86 -24.82
CA ASN A 412 0.94 29.05 -25.21
C ASN A 412 1.74 29.55 -24.00
N ALA A 413 3.06 29.70 -24.14
CA ALA A 413 3.94 30.13 -23.05
C ALA A 413 3.72 31.58 -22.60
N ALA A 414 3.15 32.44 -23.45
CA ALA A 414 2.97 33.86 -23.16
C ALA A 414 1.78 34.14 -22.24
N ASP A 415 0.69 33.36 -22.37
CA ASP A 415 -0.59 33.63 -21.70
C ASP A 415 -1.35 32.37 -21.23
N GLY A 416 -0.80 31.17 -21.41
CA GLY A 416 -1.45 29.91 -21.06
C GLY A 416 -2.62 29.52 -21.98
N SER A 417 -2.88 30.27 -23.06
CA SER A 417 -3.97 29.99 -23.98
C SER A 417 -3.71 28.74 -24.83
N GLY A 418 -4.72 28.26 -25.57
CA GLY A 418 -4.53 27.18 -26.55
C GLY A 418 -4.25 25.79 -25.95
N LEU A 419 -4.55 25.56 -24.66
CA LEU A 419 -4.34 24.27 -23.99
C LEU A 419 -4.89 23.07 -24.80
N ALA A 420 -3.99 22.21 -25.27
CA ALA A 420 -4.28 21.02 -26.06
C ALA A 420 -3.48 19.81 -25.55
N GLU A 421 -4.04 18.62 -25.69
CA GLU A 421 -3.32 17.39 -25.37
C GLU A 421 -2.12 17.23 -26.32
N ALA A 422 -0.98 16.83 -25.78
CA ALA A 422 0.24 16.68 -26.55
C ALA A 422 0.05 15.57 -27.60
N LYS A 423 0.19 15.94 -28.88
CA LYS A 423 0.07 14.99 -30.00
C LYS A 423 1.32 14.15 -30.19
N GLU A 424 2.46 14.68 -29.76
CA GLU A 424 3.77 14.06 -29.90
C GLU A 424 4.22 13.46 -28.58
N THR A 425 4.90 12.32 -28.66
CA THR A 425 5.54 11.72 -27.49
C THR A 425 6.74 12.56 -27.11
N TRP A 426 6.83 12.97 -25.84
CA TRP A 426 7.97 13.73 -25.35
C TRP A 426 9.18 12.80 -25.15
N PRO A 427 10.41 13.30 -25.34
CA PRO A 427 11.61 12.59 -24.89
C PRO A 427 11.51 12.25 -23.41
N ALA A 428 12.04 11.08 -23.01
CA ALA A 428 12.01 10.64 -21.62
C ALA A 428 12.76 11.63 -20.70
N GLU A 429 13.78 12.30 -21.24
CA GLU A 429 14.59 13.31 -20.54
C GLU A 429 13.80 14.60 -20.22
N THR A 430 12.63 14.81 -20.83
CA THR A 430 11.76 15.95 -20.50
C THR A 430 11.00 15.72 -19.18
N ASP A 431 10.55 14.49 -18.91
CA ASP A 431 9.67 14.19 -17.77
C ASP A 431 10.28 14.52 -16.38
N PRO A 432 11.60 14.34 -16.12
CA PRO A 432 12.23 14.71 -14.84
C PRO A 432 12.00 16.16 -14.42
N ARG A 433 12.00 17.09 -15.38
CA ARG A 433 11.69 18.50 -15.15
C ARG A 433 10.18 18.66 -14.88
N ILE A 434 9.37 18.18 -15.82
CA ILE A 434 7.93 18.45 -15.83
C ILE A 434 7.21 17.82 -14.63
N ILE A 435 7.64 16.67 -14.09
CA ILE A 435 7.03 16.09 -12.89
C ILE A 435 7.23 16.97 -11.65
N VAL A 436 8.42 17.56 -11.47
CA VAL A 436 8.70 18.44 -10.33
C VAL A 436 7.97 19.77 -10.50
N GLU A 437 7.96 20.32 -11.73
CA GLU A 437 7.17 21.51 -12.05
C GLU A 437 5.69 21.28 -11.82
N SER A 438 5.14 20.13 -12.23
CA SER A 438 3.74 19.75 -12.03
C SER A 438 3.35 19.76 -10.56
N GLN A 439 4.14 19.11 -9.71
CA GLN A 439 3.91 19.07 -8.26
C GLN A 439 3.95 20.48 -7.65
N ALA A 440 4.92 21.31 -8.06
CA ALA A 440 5.05 22.67 -7.56
C ALA A 440 3.98 23.63 -8.10
N LEU A 441 3.56 23.48 -9.37
CA LEU A 441 2.48 24.25 -9.99
C LEU A 441 1.15 23.96 -9.32
N SER A 442 0.88 22.69 -8.97
CA SER A 442 -0.30 22.32 -8.19
C SER A 442 -0.34 23.01 -6.83
N MET A 443 0.80 23.04 -6.11
CA MET A 443 0.91 23.78 -4.85
C MET A 443 0.67 25.28 -5.04
N ARG A 444 1.33 25.89 -6.04
CA ARG A 444 1.19 27.31 -6.33
C ARG A 444 -0.21 27.71 -6.77
N LEU A 445 -0.86 26.90 -7.60
CA LEU A 445 -2.23 27.13 -8.06
C LEU A 445 -3.18 27.35 -6.88
N ARG A 446 -3.00 26.54 -5.83
CA ARG A 446 -3.86 26.52 -4.64
C ARG A 446 -3.43 27.56 -3.60
N SER A 447 -2.13 27.85 -3.48
CA SER A 447 -1.63 28.84 -2.52
C SER A 447 -1.56 30.28 -3.03
N GLN A 448 -1.64 30.53 -4.35
CA GLN A 448 -1.48 31.88 -4.92
C GLN A 448 -2.52 32.90 -4.39
N LYS A 449 -3.71 32.43 -4.00
CA LYS A 449 -4.78 33.27 -3.44
C LYS A 449 -4.57 33.56 -1.94
N LEU A 450 -3.61 32.87 -1.32
CA LEU A 450 -3.32 32.91 0.12
C LEU A 450 -2.10 33.75 0.44
N VAL A 451 -1.39 34.22 -0.59
CA VAL A 451 -0.20 35.06 -0.46
C VAL A 451 -0.53 36.50 -0.87
N HIS A 452 0.17 37.45 -0.29
CA HIS A 452 0.22 38.84 -0.76
C HIS A 452 1.66 39.19 -1.11
N SER A 453 1.88 40.37 -1.70
CA SER A 453 3.22 40.84 -1.98
C SER A 453 4.01 40.98 -0.66
N PRO A 454 5.18 40.34 -0.50
CA PRO A 454 5.99 40.43 0.71
C PRO A 454 6.83 41.72 0.79
N GLY A 455 6.89 42.53 -0.28
CA GLY A 455 7.66 43.77 -0.33
C GLY A 455 7.41 44.57 -1.63
N GLU A 456 7.82 45.84 -1.65
CA GLU A 456 7.59 46.74 -2.78
C GLU A 456 8.22 46.19 -4.09
N GLY A 457 7.45 46.20 -5.18
CA GLY A 457 7.89 45.71 -6.49
C GLY A 457 7.92 44.18 -6.65
N LEU A 458 7.56 43.41 -5.62
CA LEU A 458 7.53 41.94 -5.69
C LEU A 458 6.12 41.41 -5.97
N PRO A 459 5.98 40.32 -6.75
CA PRO A 459 4.69 39.66 -6.94
C PRO A 459 4.21 39.00 -5.64
N ALA A 460 2.91 38.68 -5.57
CA ALA A 460 2.35 37.93 -4.45
C ALA A 460 2.90 36.50 -4.46
N GLN A 461 3.66 36.14 -3.41
CA GLN A 461 4.39 34.87 -3.32
C GLN A 461 4.81 34.57 -1.87
N PRO A 462 5.24 33.32 -1.58
CA PRO A 462 5.81 32.97 -0.29
C PRO A 462 7.04 33.80 0.06
N ARG A 463 7.25 34.03 1.36
CA ARG A 463 8.45 34.70 1.86
C ARG A 463 9.62 33.72 1.92
N ARG A 464 9.48 32.60 2.63
CA ARG A 464 10.47 31.52 2.73
C ARG A 464 9.85 30.18 2.39
N ILE A 465 10.67 29.29 1.82
CA ILE A 465 10.27 27.90 1.57
C ILE A 465 11.24 26.97 2.29
N TYR A 466 10.72 26.19 3.22
CA TYR A 466 11.45 25.13 3.90
C TYR A 466 11.14 23.78 3.23
N LEU A 467 12.18 23.02 2.86
CA LEU A 467 12.08 21.71 2.26
C LEU A 467 12.57 20.66 3.25
N VAL A 468 11.73 19.65 3.53
CA VAL A 468 12.04 18.53 4.43
C VAL A 468 11.78 17.20 3.72
N GLY A 469 12.25 16.09 4.32
CA GLY A 469 12.05 14.73 3.79
C GLY A 469 13.08 14.32 2.73
N GLY A 470 13.03 13.06 2.28
CA GLY A 470 14.05 12.49 1.39
C GLY A 470 14.24 13.26 0.07
N GLY A 471 13.16 13.84 -0.47
CA GLY A 471 13.24 14.67 -1.68
C GLY A 471 14.00 15.99 -1.50
N SER A 472 14.13 16.53 -0.28
CA SER A 472 14.88 17.77 -0.03
C SER A 472 16.40 17.58 -0.10
N LEU A 473 16.87 16.33 -0.16
CA LEU A 473 18.29 15.99 -0.37
C LEU A 473 18.72 16.15 -1.83
N ASN A 474 17.76 16.21 -2.76
CA ASN A 474 18.04 16.24 -4.19
C ASN A 474 18.12 17.70 -4.70
N PRO A 475 19.29 18.16 -5.19
CA PRO A 475 19.49 19.57 -5.57
C PRO A 475 18.68 20.01 -6.80
N ALA A 476 18.32 19.09 -7.71
CA ALA A 476 17.50 19.42 -8.85
C ALA A 476 16.03 19.66 -8.43
N ILE A 477 15.52 18.81 -7.53
CA ILE A 477 14.17 18.94 -6.99
C ILE A 477 14.03 20.25 -6.20
N THR A 478 14.98 20.55 -5.30
CA THR A 478 14.93 21.75 -4.46
C THR A 478 14.95 23.03 -5.30
N ARG A 479 15.80 23.09 -6.33
CA ARG A 479 15.88 24.22 -7.26
C ARG A 479 14.59 24.42 -8.04
N ILE A 480 14.03 23.38 -8.66
CA ILE A 480 12.80 23.51 -9.46
C ILE A 480 11.61 23.90 -8.57
N MET A 481 11.51 23.34 -7.36
CA MET A 481 10.51 23.76 -6.38
C MET A 481 10.65 25.25 -6.05
N GLY A 482 11.88 25.74 -5.85
CA GLY A 482 12.19 27.16 -5.67
C GLY A 482 11.77 28.03 -6.83
N ASP A 483 12.14 27.64 -8.06
CA ASP A 483 11.84 28.38 -9.29
C ASP A 483 10.32 28.56 -9.49
N VAL A 484 9.52 27.54 -9.14
CA VAL A 484 8.06 27.56 -9.33
C VAL A 484 7.36 28.28 -8.18
N LEU A 485 7.70 27.98 -6.93
CA LEU A 485 7.01 28.50 -5.74
C LEU A 485 7.46 29.92 -5.34
N GLY A 486 8.71 30.32 -5.62
CA GLY A 486 9.16 31.71 -5.53
C GLY A 486 9.36 32.27 -4.12
N GLY A 487 10.07 31.57 -3.22
CA GLY A 487 10.42 32.13 -1.91
C GLY A 487 11.41 33.30 -2.04
N VAL A 488 11.02 34.51 -1.63
CA VAL A 488 11.83 35.74 -1.77
C VAL A 488 13.10 35.72 -0.93
N ASP A 489 12.99 35.29 0.33
CA ASP A 489 14.12 35.24 1.24
C ASP A 489 15.04 34.02 0.93
N GLY A 490 14.49 32.99 0.28
CA GLY A 490 15.23 31.81 -0.13
C GLY A 490 14.46 30.50 0.01
N VAL A 491 15.10 29.44 -0.48
CA VAL A 491 14.72 28.04 -0.25
C VAL A 491 15.72 27.42 0.69
N TYR A 492 15.22 26.82 1.76
CA TYR A 492 16.01 26.27 2.85
C TYR A 492 15.70 24.79 3.00
N LYS A 493 16.72 23.96 3.08
CA LYS A 493 16.59 22.62 3.63
C LYS A 493 16.56 22.74 5.15
N LEU A 494 15.62 22.04 5.77
CA LEU A 494 15.47 21.99 7.22
C LEU A 494 15.66 20.55 7.69
N ASP A 495 16.45 20.36 8.75
CA ASP A 495 16.55 19.09 9.47
C ASP A 495 15.88 19.22 10.83
N VAL A 496 14.56 19.05 10.85
CA VAL A 496 13.78 19.04 12.11
C VAL A 496 13.82 17.70 12.84
N GLY A 497 14.54 16.70 12.29
CA GLY A 497 14.53 15.32 12.78
C GLY A 497 13.11 14.71 12.83
N GLY A 498 13.00 13.46 13.30
CA GLY A 498 11.71 12.80 13.54
C GLY A 498 10.93 13.30 14.76
N ASN A 499 11.22 14.52 15.23
CA ASN A 499 10.76 15.06 16.53
C ASN A 499 9.96 16.37 16.41
N ALA A 500 9.66 16.85 15.21
CA ALA A 500 9.03 18.16 14.98
C ALA A 500 7.74 18.38 15.81
N CYS A 501 6.81 17.43 15.81
CA CYS A 501 5.54 17.55 16.53
C CYS A 501 5.75 17.70 18.06
N ALA A 502 6.58 16.85 18.66
CA ALA A 502 6.91 16.91 20.09
C ALA A 502 7.66 18.21 20.43
N LEU A 503 8.58 18.65 19.57
CA LEU A 503 9.30 19.93 19.74
C LEU A 503 8.34 21.12 19.68
N GLY A 504 7.40 21.14 18.73
CA GLY A 504 6.37 22.18 18.65
C GLY A 504 5.52 22.26 19.91
N GLY A 505 5.14 21.11 20.48
CA GLY A 505 4.50 21.05 21.80
C GLY A 505 5.39 21.63 22.91
N ALA A 506 6.67 21.28 22.95
CA ALA A 506 7.60 21.80 23.96
C ALA A 506 7.83 23.32 23.81
N TYR A 507 7.94 23.83 22.59
CA TYR A 507 8.09 25.26 22.29
C TYR A 507 6.81 26.02 22.64
N LYS A 508 5.64 25.44 22.39
CA LYS A 508 4.37 25.98 22.83
C LYS A 508 4.31 26.10 24.37
N ALA A 509 4.85 25.12 25.10
CA ALA A 509 4.97 25.21 26.55
C ALA A 509 5.94 26.33 26.98
N VAL A 510 7.12 26.44 26.38
CA VAL A 510 8.05 27.56 26.65
C VAL A 510 7.34 28.90 26.45
N TRP A 511 6.65 29.08 25.33
CA TRP A 511 5.92 30.31 25.05
C TRP A 511 4.77 30.56 26.02
N ALA A 512 3.97 29.54 26.35
CA ALA A 512 2.85 29.71 27.25
C ALA A 512 3.25 30.18 28.66
N PHE A 513 4.45 29.83 29.13
CA PHE A 513 4.90 30.08 30.50
C PHE A 513 6.03 31.11 30.64
N GLU A 514 6.72 31.47 29.55
CA GLU A 514 7.80 32.48 29.59
C GLU A 514 7.54 33.72 28.73
N ARG A 515 6.44 33.80 27.96
CA ARG A 515 6.11 34.99 27.18
C ARG A 515 5.87 36.20 28.09
N ALA A 516 6.36 37.36 27.68
CA ALA A 516 5.90 38.63 28.25
C ALA A 516 4.44 38.92 27.84
N GLU A 517 3.79 39.87 28.52
CA GLU A 517 2.45 40.30 28.15
C GLU A 517 2.43 40.81 26.70
N GLY A 518 1.57 40.21 25.86
CA GLY A 518 1.47 40.55 24.44
C GLY A 518 2.55 39.96 23.53
N GLU A 519 3.58 39.28 24.06
CA GLU A 519 4.64 38.70 23.25
C GLU A 519 4.15 37.46 22.48
N THR A 520 4.28 37.52 21.16
CA THR A 520 3.85 36.46 20.25
C THR A 520 4.79 35.26 20.27
N PHE A 521 4.31 34.13 19.76
CA PHE A 521 5.12 32.92 19.66
C PHE A 521 6.39 33.15 18.84
N ASP A 522 6.24 33.77 17.67
CA ASP A 522 7.34 34.00 16.73
C ASP A 522 8.38 34.99 17.30
N GLU A 523 7.96 35.94 18.13
CA GLU A 523 8.87 36.87 18.81
C GLU A 523 9.70 36.15 19.88
N LEU A 524 9.09 35.36 20.77
CA LEU A 524 9.82 34.69 21.84
C LEU A 524 10.69 33.55 21.31
N ILE A 525 10.09 32.65 20.53
CA ILE A 525 10.78 31.48 20.01
C ILE A 525 11.79 31.90 18.95
N GLY A 526 11.49 32.90 18.12
CA GLY A 526 12.44 33.44 17.14
C GLY A 526 13.69 34.06 17.76
N LYS A 527 13.63 34.60 18.98
CA LYS A 527 14.83 35.09 19.71
C LYS A 527 15.76 33.98 20.20
N ARG A 528 15.21 32.77 20.40
CA ARG A 528 15.90 31.65 21.06
C ARG A 528 16.29 30.55 20.08
N TRP A 529 15.52 30.42 19.01
CA TRP A 529 15.76 29.47 17.94
C TRP A 529 16.96 29.93 17.10
N LYS A 530 17.95 29.04 16.96
CA LYS A 530 19.18 29.32 16.23
C LYS A 530 19.06 28.77 14.82
N GLU A 531 19.18 29.64 13.82
CA GLU A 531 19.15 29.21 12.41
C GLU A 531 20.41 28.39 12.08
N GLU A 532 21.56 28.73 12.67
CA GLU A 532 22.84 28.07 12.42
C GLU A 532 22.81 26.58 12.77
N GLY A 533 23.02 25.73 11.77
CA GLY A 533 23.05 24.27 11.93
C GLY A 533 21.68 23.60 11.86
N ALA A 534 20.58 24.34 11.98
CA ALA A 534 19.21 23.82 11.84
C ALA A 534 18.68 23.93 10.40
N ILE A 535 19.04 25.01 9.70
CA ILE A 535 18.67 25.23 8.30
C ILE A 535 19.88 25.44 7.41
N GLN A 536 19.74 25.01 6.16
CA GLN A 536 20.73 25.21 5.11
C GLN A 536 20.04 25.87 3.92
N ARG A 537 20.47 27.06 3.52
CA ARG A 537 19.99 27.66 2.26
C ARG A 537 20.47 26.81 1.08
N VAL A 538 19.54 26.34 0.26
CA VAL A 538 19.81 25.43 -0.88
C VAL A 538 19.51 26.05 -2.24
N ASP A 539 18.68 27.10 -2.30
CA ASP A 539 18.45 27.89 -3.51
C ASP A 539 18.06 29.34 -3.15
N GLU A 540 18.16 30.24 -4.12
CA GLU A 540 17.72 31.63 -4.02
C GLU A 540 16.19 31.75 -4.01
N GLY A 541 15.47 30.79 -4.62
CA GLY A 541 14.01 30.79 -4.71
C GLY A 541 13.50 31.70 -5.83
N TYR A 542 12.92 32.84 -5.47
CA TYR A 542 12.37 33.78 -6.43
C TYR A 542 13.42 34.28 -7.43
N LYS A 543 13.15 34.08 -8.72
CA LYS A 543 13.96 34.56 -9.85
C LYS A 543 13.07 35.32 -10.80
N GLU A 544 13.37 36.60 -10.97
CA GLU A 544 12.63 37.49 -11.87
C GLU A 544 12.62 36.92 -13.30
N GLY A 545 11.45 36.96 -13.93
CA GLY A 545 11.19 36.39 -15.24
C GLY A 545 10.89 34.89 -15.23
N VAL A 546 11.50 34.10 -14.32
CA VAL A 546 11.23 32.65 -14.20
C VAL A 546 9.93 32.41 -13.44
N PHE A 547 9.75 33.09 -12.30
CA PHE A 547 8.53 32.96 -11.49
C PHE A 547 7.28 33.40 -12.27
N GLU A 548 7.38 34.45 -13.08
CA GLU A 548 6.30 34.97 -13.92
C GLU A 548 5.95 34.02 -15.06
N LYS A 549 6.92 33.31 -15.65
CA LYS A 549 6.68 32.29 -16.69
C LYS A 549 5.75 31.20 -16.19
N TYR A 550 6.00 30.67 -14.99
CA TYR A 550 5.09 29.71 -14.38
C TYR A 550 3.72 30.31 -14.06
N GLY A 551 3.68 31.56 -13.59
CA GLY A 551 2.44 32.29 -13.31
C GLY A 551 1.53 32.39 -14.54
N LYS A 552 2.09 32.63 -15.73
CA LYS A 552 1.36 32.73 -17.01
C LYS A 552 0.66 31.43 -17.41
N VAL A 553 1.17 30.26 -17.01
CA VAL A 553 0.60 28.96 -17.37
C VAL A 553 -0.29 28.34 -16.28
N LEU A 554 -0.39 28.93 -15.09
CA LEU A 554 -1.25 28.43 -14.02
C LEU A 554 -2.73 28.28 -14.44
N PRO A 555 -3.36 29.24 -15.16
CA PRO A 555 -4.73 29.05 -15.65
C PRO A 555 -4.87 27.88 -16.64
N ALA A 556 -3.83 27.61 -17.41
CA ALA A 556 -3.79 26.46 -18.32
C ALA A 556 -3.68 25.14 -17.54
N PHE A 557 -2.89 25.14 -16.45
CA PHE A 557 -2.73 24.00 -15.57
C PHE A 557 -4.03 23.67 -14.82
N GLU A 558 -4.75 24.68 -14.31
CA GLU A 558 -6.08 24.51 -13.70
C GLU A 558 -7.09 23.92 -14.69
N LYS A 559 -7.19 24.52 -15.89
CA LYS A 559 -8.06 24.02 -16.96
C LYS A 559 -7.70 22.60 -17.42
N MET A 560 -6.43 22.22 -17.32
CA MET A 560 -5.98 20.85 -17.58
C MET A 560 -6.55 19.90 -16.54
N GLU A 561 -6.46 20.20 -15.24
CA GLU A 561 -7.09 19.40 -14.19
C GLU A 561 -8.61 19.28 -14.41
N GLU A 562 -9.30 20.38 -14.67
CA GLU A 562 -10.75 20.39 -14.94
C GLU A 562 -11.16 19.51 -16.14
N LYS A 563 -10.42 19.60 -17.25
CA LYS A 563 -10.70 18.78 -18.45
C LYS A 563 -10.58 17.30 -18.19
N ILE A 564 -9.63 16.89 -17.35
CA ILE A 564 -9.39 15.49 -17.04
C ILE A 564 -10.43 14.98 -16.02
N LEU A 565 -10.85 15.84 -15.09
CA LEU A 565 -11.94 15.54 -14.14
C LEU A 565 -13.32 15.47 -14.82
N ALA A 566 -13.51 16.18 -15.93
CA ALA A 566 -14.79 16.20 -16.62
C ALA A 566 -15.18 14.78 -17.11
N PRO A 567 -16.41 14.30 -16.83
CA PRO A 567 -16.85 13.00 -17.32
C PRO A 567 -16.80 12.98 -18.85
N THR A 568 -16.14 11.97 -19.42
CA THR A 568 -15.96 11.81 -20.86
C THR A 568 -17.32 11.77 -21.55
N ARG A 569 -17.75 12.88 -22.15
CA ARG A 569 -18.89 12.90 -23.06
C ARG A 569 -18.53 11.99 -24.24
N HIS A 570 -19.09 10.79 -24.28
CA HIS A 570 -19.10 9.99 -25.48
C HIS A 570 -19.65 10.84 -26.63
N ARG A 571 -18.82 11.08 -27.65
CA ARG A 571 -19.23 11.53 -28.98
C ARG A 571 -20.25 10.52 -29.53
N THR A 572 -21.52 10.77 -29.28
CA THR A 572 -22.62 10.17 -30.03
C THR A 572 -22.99 11.16 -31.13
N GLY A 573 -23.13 10.64 -32.36
CA GLY A 573 -23.53 11.41 -33.54
C GLY A 573 -24.90 12.08 -33.36
N PRO A 574 -25.29 12.95 -34.31
CA PRO A 574 -26.38 13.89 -34.09
C PRO A 574 -27.71 13.16 -34.12
N ASP A 575 -28.34 12.99 -32.95
CA ASP A 575 -29.76 12.65 -32.93
C ASP A 575 -30.58 13.88 -32.54
N ARG A 576 -31.45 14.26 -33.48
CA ARG A 576 -32.50 15.25 -33.29
C ARG A 576 -33.55 14.58 -32.42
N THR A 577 -33.91 15.18 -31.29
CA THR A 577 -35.28 15.64 -30.96
C THR A 577 -35.41 15.95 -29.47
N ARG A 578 -36.15 17.03 -29.20
CA ARG A 578 -36.55 17.52 -27.87
C ARG A 578 -37.75 16.72 -27.30
N PRO A 579 -38.07 16.86 -26.00
CA PRO A 579 -38.86 15.91 -25.24
C PRO A 579 -40.37 16.20 -25.26
N GLY A 580 -41.18 15.16 -25.09
CA GLY A 580 -42.63 15.24 -24.93
C GLY A 580 -43.21 14.10 -24.08
N GLN A 581 -43.56 14.44 -22.84
CA GLN A 581 -44.81 14.12 -22.13
C GLN A 581 -45.51 12.74 -22.24
N LEU A 582 -45.79 12.21 -21.04
CA LEU A 582 -47.06 11.63 -20.56
C LEU A 582 -47.53 10.20 -20.98
N ALA A 583 -47.81 9.45 -19.91
CA ALA A 583 -49.02 8.64 -19.67
C ALA A 583 -49.15 7.18 -20.17
N ARG A 584 -49.15 6.28 -19.17
CA ARG A 584 -50.13 5.24 -18.81
C ARG A 584 -50.81 4.33 -19.87
N SER A 585 -51.00 3.09 -19.38
CA SER A 585 -51.93 2.02 -19.81
C SER A 585 -51.45 1.18 -21.01
N SER A 586 -51.87 -0.06 -21.25
CA SER A 586 -52.25 -1.26 -20.48
C SER A 586 -52.71 -2.29 -21.54
N ARG A 587 -52.46 -3.59 -21.29
CA ARG A 587 -53.21 -4.76 -21.82
C ARG A 587 -52.97 -5.31 -23.25
N THR A 588 -52.45 -6.55 -23.21
CA THR A 588 -52.96 -7.83 -23.75
C THR A 588 -52.86 -8.23 -25.23
N ASN A 589 -52.17 -9.38 -25.40
CA ASN A 589 -52.50 -10.60 -26.17
C ASN A 589 -52.53 -10.61 -27.71
N GLY A 590 -51.81 -11.59 -28.28
CA GLY A 590 -52.20 -12.26 -29.54
C GLY A 590 -51.06 -12.85 -30.40
N MET A 591 -50.83 -14.16 -30.26
CA MET A 591 -50.39 -15.18 -31.26
C MET A 591 -49.53 -14.73 -32.47
N SER A 592 -48.26 -15.17 -32.57
CA SER A 592 -47.77 -16.44 -33.14
C SER A 592 -47.74 -16.53 -34.68
N THR A 593 -46.56 -16.27 -35.25
CA THR A 593 -46.04 -16.97 -36.44
C THR A 593 -44.53 -17.17 -36.29
N ARG A 594 -44.11 -18.43 -36.11
CA ARG A 594 -42.70 -18.86 -36.20
C ARG A 594 -42.33 -19.04 -37.68
N ILE A 595 -41.18 -18.51 -38.10
CA ILE A 595 -40.20 -19.19 -38.98
C ILE A 595 -38.84 -18.47 -38.82
N TRP A 596 -37.88 -19.23 -38.26
CA TRP A 596 -36.44 -19.26 -38.46
C TRP A 596 -35.64 -17.97 -38.77
N THR A 597 -34.96 -17.45 -37.73
CA THR A 597 -33.51 -17.20 -37.70
C THR A 597 -33.07 -17.08 -36.23
N ARG A 598 -32.27 -18.03 -35.72
CA ARG A 598 -31.65 -17.96 -34.39
C ARG A 598 -30.16 -17.66 -34.55
N PRO A 599 -29.68 -16.46 -34.19
CA PRO A 599 -28.31 -16.28 -33.73
C PRO A 599 -28.27 -16.38 -32.20
N PHE A 600 -27.35 -17.22 -31.72
CA PHE A 600 -26.78 -17.31 -30.36
C PHE A 600 -27.53 -16.55 -29.24
N GLY A 601 -28.27 -17.32 -28.44
CA GLY A 601 -28.95 -16.84 -27.25
C GLY A 601 -27.98 -16.29 -26.20
N ARG A 602 -28.20 -15.03 -25.82
CA ARG A 602 -27.82 -14.45 -24.53
C ARG A 602 -28.42 -15.30 -23.41
N ARG A 603 -27.64 -16.23 -22.84
CA ARG A 603 -27.96 -16.84 -21.54
C ARG A 603 -27.50 -15.88 -20.44
N ARG A 604 -28.47 -15.55 -19.57
CA ARG A 604 -28.40 -14.79 -18.32
C ARG A 604 -27.04 -14.85 -17.62
N LEU A 605 -26.36 -13.70 -17.55
CA LEU A 605 -25.22 -13.44 -16.65
C LEU A 605 -25.77 -13.12 -15.25
N ARG A 606 -26.03 -14.14 -14.43
CA ARG A 606 -26.17 -14.02 -12.98
C ARG A 606 -25.35 -15.16 -12.36
N ASN A 607 -24.40 -14.81 -11.49
CA ASN A 607 -23.38 -15.64 -10.82
C ASN A 607 -22.18 -16.08 -11.67
N ARG A 608 -21.17 -15.21 -11.85
CA ARG A 608 -19.79 -15.62 -12.16
C ARG A 608 -18.90 -15.35 -10.95
N THR A 609 -18.93 -16.23 -9.96
CA THR A 609 -18.10 -16.12 -8.74
C THR A 609 -16.69 -16.70 -8.96
N ILE A 610 -16.46 -17.47 -10.03
CA ILE A 610 -15.19 -18.13 -10.34
C ILE A 610 -14.61 -17.62 -11.67
N CYS A 611 -13.35 -17.15 -11.67
CA CYS A 611 -12.60 -16.78 -12.88
C CYS A 611 -12.14 -18.03 -13.65
N LEU A 612 -13.07 -18.74 -14.30
CA LEU A 612 -12.80 -19.97 -15.03
C LEU A 612 -12.94 -19.75 -16.54
N LEU A 613 -11.84 -19.94 -17.28
CA LEU A 613 -11.85 -20.05 -18.75
C LEU A 613 -12.24 -21.48 -19.14
N GLY A 614 -12.80 -21.71 -20.32
CA GLY A 614 -13.11 -23.07 -20.79
C GLY A 614 -11.85 -23.89 -21.13
N PRO A 615 -11.96 -25.20 -21.41
CA PRO A 615 -10.80 -26.04 -21.79
C PRO A 615 -10.09 -25.50 -23.02
N VAL A 616 -8.80 -25.80 -23.16
CA VAL A 616 -8.04 -25.50 -24.39
C VAL A 616 -8.70 -26.23 -25.56
N SER A 617 -8.95 -25.49 -26.65
CA SER A 617 -9.55 -25.98 -27.89
C SER A 617 -8.56 -25.92 -29.04
N TYR A 618 -8.89 -26.55 -30.18
CA TYR A 618 -8.08 -26.43 -31.39
C TYR A 618 -7.86 -24.99 -31.86
N LEU A 619 -8.84 -24.09 -31.65
CA LEU A 619 -8.66 -22.67 -31.96
C LEU A 619 -7.61 -22.03 -31.05
N ASP A 620 -7.61 -22.40 -29.77
CA ASP A 620 -6.62 -21.90 -28.82
C ASP A 620 -5.22 -22.38 -29.22
N CYS A 621 -5.07 -23.63 -29.66
CA CYS A 621 -3.79 -24.12 -30.21
C CYS A 621 -3.32 -23.31 -31.42
N ALA A 622 -4.22 -23.01 -32.37
CA ALA A 622 -3.88 -22.20 -33.55
C ALA A 622 -3.46 -20.77 -33.17
N VAL A 623 -4.19 -20.13 -32.25
CA VAL A 623 -3.86 -18.77 -31.78
C VAL A 623 -2.58 -18.75 -30.95
N PHE A 624 -2.34 -19.78 -30.15
CA PHE A 624 -1.06 -19.95 -29.46
C PHE A 624 0.10 -20.00 -30.47
N CYS A 625 -0.03 -20.76 -31.55
CA CYS A 625 0.97 -20.80 -32.63
C CYS A 625 1.15 -19.43 -33.32
N LEU A 626 0.08 -18.63 -33.49
CA LEU A 626 0.17 -17.28 -34.05
C LEU A 626 1.01 -16.33 -33.18
N PHE A 627 0.90 -16.43 -31.85
CA PHE A 627 1.74 -15.65 -30.94
C PHE A 627 3.15 -16.21 -30.79
N LEU A 628 3.30 -17.54 -30.88
CA LEU A 628 4.59 -18.21 -30.75
C LEU A 628 5.51 -17.98 -31.97
N ALA A 629 4.99 -18.07 -33.19
CA ALA A 629 5.82 -18.07 -34.40
C ALA A 629 6.69 -16.79 -34.56
N PRO A 630 6.16 -15.56 -34.37
CA PRO A 630 6.98 -14.36 -34.41
C PRO A 630 8.07 -14.34 -33.31
N GLN A 631 7.74 -14.85 -32.12
CA GLN A 631 8.67 -14.87 -30.98
C GLN A 631 9.80 -15.88 -31.19
N LEU A 632 9.53 -17.02 -31.81
CA LEU A 632 10.57 -17.97 -32.21
C LEU A 632 11.54 -17.34 -33.23
N LEU A 633 11.00 -16.68 -34.25
CA LEU A 633 11.81 -16.00 -35.26
C LEU A 633 12.66 -14.88 -34.66
N TRP A 634 12.12 -14.13 -33.69
CA TRP A 634 12.81 -13.01 -33.05
C TRP A 634 13.86 -13.45 -32.03
N GLN A 635 13.51 -14.35 -31.09
CA GLN A 635 14.36 -14.70 -29.95
C GLN A 635 15.36 -15.83 -30.25
N VAL A 636 14.98 -16.78 -31.13
CA VAL A 636 15.84 -17.91 -31.51
C VAL A 636 16.55 -17.63 -32.83
N GLY A 637 15.85 -17.00 -33.78
CA GLY A 637 16.35 -16.72 -35.13
C GLY A 637 15.77 -17.65 -36.18
N PHE A 638 15.76 -17.18 -37.44
CA PHE A 638 15.12 -17.89 -38.56
C PHE A 638 15.69 -19.30 -38.78
N ARG A 639 17.03 -19.44 -38.83
CA ARG A 639 17.71 -20.71 -39.13
C ARG A 639 17.35 -21.80 -38.10
N ASP A 640 17.54 -21.51 -36.82
CA ASP A 640 17.33 -22.48 -35.74
C ASP A 640 15.84 -22.83 -35.58
N THR A 641 14.95 -21.86 -35.81
CA THR A 641 13.51 -22.09 -35.85
C THR A 641 13.13 -23.06 -36.97
N VAL A 642 13.64 -22.85 -38.19
CA VAL A 642 13.39 -23.73 -39.34
C VAL A 642 13.94 -25.13 -39.08
N VAL A 643 15.15 -25.26 -38.53
CA VAL A 643 15.74 -26.56 -38.19
C VAL A 643 14.86 -27.31 -37.17
N CYS A 644 14.41 -26.64 -36.12
CA CYS A 644 13.53 -27.23 -35.11
C CYS A 644 12.20 -27.70 -35.71
N VAL A 645 11.58 -26.89 -36.57
CA VAL A 645 10.34 -27.27 -37.27
C VAL A 645 10.57 -28.47 -38.17
N LEU A 646 11.63 -28.47 -39.00
CA LEU A 646 11.97 -29.59 -39.89
C LEU A 646 12.23 -30.88 -39.11
N GLN A 647 12.87 -30.80 -37.93
CA GLN A 647 13.06 -31.96 -37.05
C GLN A 647 11.75 -32.48 -36.44
N ALA A 648 10.78 -31.59 -36.17
CA ALA A 648 9.47 -31.97 -35.66
C ALA A 648 8.52 -32.55 -36.73
N LEU A 649 8.69 -32.21 -38.02
CA LEU A 649 7.80 -32.63 -39.10
C LEU A 649 7.62 -34.16 -39.22
N PRO A 650 8.67 -35.00 -39.19
CA PRO A 650 8.50 -36.46 -39.24
C PRO A 650 7.67 -37.01 -38.07
N PHE A 651 7.79 -36.39 -36.89
CA PHE A 651 6.95 -36.76 -35.75
C PHE A 651 5.51 -36.32 -35.98
N LEU A 652 5.28 -35.04 -36.29
CA LEU A 652 3.95 -34.45 -36.42
C LEU A 652 3.13 -35.06 -37.57
N LEU A 653 3.76 -35.35 -38.72
CA LEU A 653 3.07 -35.83 -39.93
C LEU A 653 2.96 -37.35 -40.01
N LEU A 654 3.89 -38.11 -39.42
CA LEU A 654 3.94 -39.57 -39.57
C LEU A 654 3.79 -40.29 -38.23
N LYS A 655 4.69 -40.06 -37.27
CA LYS A 655 4.72 -40.86 -36.03
C LYS A 655 3.53 -40.58 -35.12
N LEU A 656 3.14 -39.31 -34.96
CA LEU A 656 2.06 -38.91 -34.07
C LEU A 656 0.70 -39.45 -34.53
N PRO A 657 0.26 -39.29 -35.81
CA PRO A 657 -0.99 -39.87 -36.27
C PRO A 657 -1.05 -41.39 -36.14
N VAL A 658 0.03 -42.09 -36.51
CA VAL A 658 0.10 -43.56 -36.42
C VAL A 658 0.05 -44.00 -34.96
N ALA A 659 0.87 -43.42 -34.09
CA ALA A 659 0.91 -43.78 -32.67
C ALA A 659 -0.39 -43.44 -31.93
N PHE A 660 -1.05 -42.35 -32.33
CA PHE A 660 -2.35 -41.94 -31.79
C PHE A 660 -3.46 -42.92 -32.22
N ILE A 661 -3.58 -43.21 -33.52
CA ILE A 661 -4.59 -44.13 -34.04
C ILE A 661 -4.37 -45.54 -33.47
N TRP A 662 -3.13 -46.03 -33.52
CA TRP A 662 -2.78 -47.35 -32.99
C TRP A 662 -3.04 -47.45 -31.49
N GLY A 663 -2.47 -46.53 -30.71
CA GLY A 663 -2.53 -46.58 -29.24
C GLY A 663 -3.93 -46.41 -28.69
N ARG A 664 -4.78 -45.61 -29.35
CA ARG A 664 -6.10 -45.25 -28.84
C ARG A 664 -7.24 -46.11 -29.39
N TYR A 665 -7.22 -46.43 -30.68
CA TYR A 665 -8.35 -47.09 -31.35
C TYR A 665 -8.08 -48.54 -31.74
N LEU A 666 -6.82 -48.95 -31.96
CA LEU A 666 -6.48 -50.31 -32.41
C LEU A 666 -5.90 -51.20 -31.30
N CYS A 667 -5.22 -50.60 -30.32
CA CYS A 667 -4.66 -51.33 -29.17
C CYS A 667 -5.78 -51.82 -28.24
N PRO A 668 -5.85 -53.12 -27.89
CA PRO A 668 -6.85 -53.65 -26.95
C PRO A 668 -6.84 -52.89 -25.62
N ARG A 669 -8.01 -52.57 -25.05
CA ARG A 669 -8.15 -51.76 -23.83
C ARG A 669 -7.29 -52.22 -22.65
N ARG A 670 -7.07 -53.54 -22.51
CA ARG A 670 -6.18 -54.14 -21.47
C ARG A 670 -4.70 -53.80 -21.59
N LEU A 671 -4.24 -53.38 -22.78
CA LEU A 671 -2.86 -53.00 -23.09
C LEU A 671 -2.67 -51.48 -23.19
N GLN A 672 -3.76 -50.71 -23.11
CA GLN A 672 -3.71 -49.25 -23.08
C GLN A 672 -3.31 -48.77 -21.68
N SER A 673 -2.53 -47.70 -21.58
CA SER A 673 -2.27 -47.06 -20.29
C SER A 673 -3.57 -46.53 -19.67
N LEU A 674 -3.63 -46.46 -18.33
CA LEU A 674 -4.81 -45.95 -17.62
C LEU A 674 -5.16 -44.52 -18.04
N PHE A 675 -4.15 -43.70 -18.32
CA PHE A 675 -4.34 -42.36 -18.87
C PHE A 675 -5.09 -42.38 -20.21
N VAL A 676 -4.64 -43.17 -21.19
CA VAL A 676 -5.29 -43.27 -22.52
C VAL A 676 -6.73 -43.78 -22.41
N GLN A 677 -6.99 -44.70 -21.48
CA GLN A 677 -8.33 -45.23 -21.24
C GLN A 677 -9.30 -44.19 -20.66
N ARG A 678 -8.80 -43.15 -19.97
CA ARG A 678 -9.60 -42.13 -19.27
C ARG A 678 -9.63 -40.78 -19.98
N SER A 679 -8.58 -40.42 -20.70
CA SER A 679 -8.44 -39.11 -21.34
C SER A 679 -9.30 -38.98 -22.59
N THR A 680 -9.64 -37.76 -22.99
CA THR A 680 -10.27 -37.49 -24.29
C THR A 680 -9.28 -37.63 -25.44
N PRO A 681 -9.74 -37.78 -26.71
CA PRO A 681 -8.84 -37.79 -27.87
C PRO A 681 -7.97 -36.53 -27.96
N PHE A 682 -8.51 -35.38 -27.57
CA PHE A 682 -7.76 -34.12 -27.54
C PHE A 682 -6.69 -34.12 -26.45
N GLU A 683 -7.02 -34.56 -25.23
CA GLU A 683 -6.07 -34.65 -24.11
C GLU A 683 -4.90 -35.59 -24.44
N ASP A 684 -5.17 -36.79 -24.96
CA ASP A 684 -4.11 -37.73 -25.39
C ASP A 684 -3.24 -37.15 -26.50
N PHE A 685 -3.85 -36.48 -27.48
CA PHE A 685 -3.10 -35.83 -28.57
C PHE A 685 -2.16 -34.74 -28.05
N VAL A 686 -2.67 -33.82 -27.22
CA VAL A 686 -1.87 -32.72 -26.67
C VAL A 686 -0.75 -33.25 -25.76
N THR A 687 -1.04 -34.23 -24.89
CA THR A 687 -0.01 -34.83 -24.02
C THR A 687 1.12 -35.46 -24.83
N ARG A 688 0.83 -36.11 -25.97
CA ARG A 688 1.88 -36.64 -26.87
C ARG A 688 2.71 -35.55 -27.53
N CYS A 689 2.09 -34.43 -27.92
CA CYS A 689 2.82 -33.27 -28.44
C CYS A 689 3.73 -32.64 -27.37
N VAL A 690 3.22 -32.46 -26.16
CA VAL A 690 3.98 -31.92 -25.01
C VAL A 690 5.16 -32.84 -24.68
N ARG A 691 4.93 -34.16 -24.63
CA ARG A 691 5.99 -35.15 -24.44
C ARG A 691 7.08 -35.04 -25.51
N TYR A 692 6.70 -34.93 -26.78
CA TYR A 692 7.68 -34.74 -27.85
C TYR A 692 8.49 -33.45 -27.64
N ALA A 693 7.82 -32.36 -27.28
CA ALA A 693 8.46 -31.08 -27.01
C ALA A 693 9.50 -31.19 -25.89
N PHE A 694 9.15 -31.77 -24.75
CA PHE A 694 10.08 -31.97 -23.62
C PHE A 694 11.27 -32.87 -23.97
N CYS A 695 11.07 -33.92 -24.77
CA CYS A 695 12.14 -34.86 -25.13
C CYS A 695 13.10 -34.32 -26.21
N ASN A 696 12.61 -33.49 -27.14
CA ASN A 696 13.34 -33.21 -28.39
C ASN A 696 13.60 -31.71 -28.65
N ILE A 697 12.90 -30.79 -27.99
CA ILE A 697 13.09 -29.36 -28.21
C ILE A 697 14.16 -28.83 -27.24
N PRO A 698 15.21 -28.16 -27.74
CA PRO A 698 16.24 -27.58 -26.88
C PRO A 698 15.67 -26.56 -25.87
N PRO A 699 16.22 -26.45 -24.64
CA PRO A 699 15.72 -25.53 -23.61
C PRO A 699 15.61 -24.08 -24.08
N ARG A 700 16.60 -23.60 -24.85
CA ARG A 700 16.61 -22.25 -25.43
C ARG A 700 15.36 -21.96 -26.27
N ILE A 701 14.88 -22.94 -27.02
CA ILE A 701 13.67 -22.83 -27.84
C ILE A 701 12.43 -23.02 -26.97
N ALA A 702 12.45 -24.00 -26.07
CA ALA A 702 11.35 -24.29 -25.14
C ALA A 702 10.98 -23.07 -24.27
N ARG A 703 11.96 -22.29 -23.80
CA ARG A 703 11.74 -21.04 -23.03
C ARG A 703 10.82 -20.04 -23.75
N VAL A 704 10.87 -19.96 -25.07
CA VAL A 704 10.04 -19.03 -25.86
C VAL A 704 8.55 -19.39 -25.76
N PHE A 705 8.22 -20.69 -25.65
CA PHE A 705 6.83 -21.15 -25.48
C PHE A 705 6.19 -20.60 -24.21
N PHE A 706 6.99 -20.40 -23.16
CA PHE A 706 6.55 -19.96 -21.85
C PHE A 706 6.82 -18.48 -21.59
N CYS A 707 7.40 -17.75 -22.54
CA CYS A 707 7.78 -16.36 -22.32
C CYS A 707 6.55 -15.46 -22.21
N LYS A 708 6.71 -14.35 -21.48
CA LYS A 708 5.68 -13.32 -21.27
C LYS A 708 4.97 -12.90 -22.55
N TRP A 709 5.72 -12.72 -23.63
CA TRP A 709 5.23 -12.23 -24.92
C TRP A 709 4.37 -13.24 -25.71
N VAL A 710 4.37 -14.52 -25.30
CA VAL A 710 3.45 -15.54 -25.82
C VAL A 710 2.32 -15.77 -24.83
N ALA A 711 2.65 -15.94 -23.54
CA ALA A 711 1.68 -16.31 -22.51
C ALA A 711 0.62 -15.23 -22.25
N LEU A 712 1.01 -13.94 -22.14
CA LEU A 712 0.06 -12.86 -21.85
C LEU A 712 -0.92 -12.59 -23.00
N PRO A 713 -0.50 -12.44 -24.27
CA PRO A 713 -1.44 -12.28 -25.38
C PRO A 713 -2.38 -13.48 -25.52
N PHE A 714 -1.87 -14.69 -25.30
CA PHE A 714 -2.67 -15.90 -25.31
C PHE A 714 -3.74 -15.91 -24.20
N LEU A 715 -3.37 -15.53 -22.98
CA LEU A 715 -4.30 -15.38 -21.86
C LEU A 715 -5.38 -14.33 -22.17
N HIS A 716 -4.99 -13.15 -22.66
CA HIS A 716 -5.94 -12.09 -23.02
C HIS A 716 -6.91 -12.54 -24.11
N PHE A 717 -6.43 -13.27 -25.12
CA PHE A 717 -7.29 -13.87 -26.15
C PHE A 717 -8.32 -14.83 -25.52
N ARG A 718 -7.87 -15.73 -24.64
CA ARG A 718 -8.77 -16.66 -23.94
C ARG A 718 -9.78 -15.90 -23.08
N MET A 719 -9.35 -14.92 -22.30
CA MET A 719 -10.25 -14.08 -21.49
C MET A 719 -11.28 -13.34 -22.33
N PHE A 720 -10.87 -12.75 -23.46
CA PHE A 720 -11.76 -12.09 -24.41
C PHE A 720 -12.81 -13.05 -24.96
N ARG A 721 -12.40 -14.25 -25.40
CA ARG A 721 -13.30 -15.29 -25.91
C ARG A 721 -14.38 -15.69 -24.90
N TYR A 722 -14.08 -15.62 -23.60
CA TYR A 722 -15.03 -15.94 -22.52
C TYR A 722 -15.70 -14.71 -21.88
N GLY A 723 -15.45 -13.49 -22.40
CA GLY A 723 -16.09 -12.24 -21.94
C GLY A 723 -15.58 -11.74 -20.58
N LEU A 724 -14.29 -11.90 -20.29
CA LEU A 724 -13.64 -11.48 -19.04
C LEU A 724 -12.61 -10.35 -19.29
N VAL A 725 -13.04 -9.24 -19.89
CA VAL A 725 -12.18 -8.07 -20.12
C VAL A 725 -12.89 -6.83 -19.55
N PRO A 726 -12.35 -6.17 -18.49
CA PRO A 726 -11.07 -6.46 -17.81
C PRO A 726 -11.12 -7.70 -16.89
N SER A 727 -9.94 -8.19 -16.48
CA SER A 727 -9.81 -9.28 -15.50
C SER A 727 -10.46 -8.91 -14.16
N PRO A 728 -11.22 -9.82 -13.52
CA PRO A 728 -11.81 -9.57 -12.20
C PRO A 728 -10.79 -9.59 -11.05
N ILE A 729 -9.57 -10.07 -11.30
CA ILE A 729 -8.45 -10.14 -10.36
C ILE A 729 -7.26 -9.49 -11.05
N THR A 730 -6.61 -8.54 -10.37
CA THR A 730 -5.47 -7.81 -10.90
C THR A 730 -4.16 -8.53 -10.59
N TRP A 731 -3.15 -8.32 -11.44
CA TRP A 731 -1.79 -8.76 -11.18
C TRP A 731 -0.81 -7.65 -11.54
N ASN A 732 0.27 -7.54 -10.76
CA ASN A 732 1.34 -6.58 -10.98
C ASN A 732 2.69 -7.32 -10.93
N GLU A 733 3.61 -6.93 -11.80
CA GLU A 733 4.99 -7.40 -11.72
C GLU A 733 5.69 -6.75 -10.53
N VAL A 734 6.44 -7.55 -9.79
CA VAL A 734 7.26 -7.12 -8.66
C VAL A 734 8.71 -7.36 -9.07
N GLU A 735 9.50 -6.29 -9.07
CA GLU A 735 10.92 -6.34 -9.35
C GLU A 735 11.66 -5.62 -8.23
N THR A 736 12.58 -6.34 -7.58
CA THR A 736 13.46 -5.85 -6.52
C THR A 736 14.89 -6.24 -6.86
N ASP A 737 15.87 -5.72 -6.11
CA ASP A 737 17.27 -6.13 -6.27
C ASP A 737 17.50 -7.62 -5.89
N LEU A 738 16.57 -8.25 -5.17
CA LEU A 738 16.70 -9.62 -4.67
C LEU A 738 15.96 -10.67 -5.52
N PHE A 739 14.85 -10.31 -6.17
CA PHE A 739 14.05 -11.24 -6.96
C PHE A 739 13.07 -10.52 -7.90
N ARG A 740 12.53 -11.28 -8.86
CA ARG A 740 11.40 -10.92 -9.73
C ARG A 740 10.20 -11.83 -9.49
N GLY A 741 9.00 -11.32 -9.69
CA GLY A 741 7.79 -12.12 -9.58
C GLY A 741 6.52 -11.39 -10.01
N ILE A 742 5.38 -12.05 -9.80
CA ILE A 742 4.04 -11.48 -10.07
C ILE A 742 3.21 -11.54 -8.80
N TRP A 743 2.73 -10.38 -8.35
CA TRP A 743 1.76 -10.24 -7.26
C TRP A 743 0.34 -10.23 -7.80
N ILE A 744 -0.48 -11.19 -7.38
CA ILE A 744 -1.83 -11.42 -7.89
C ILE A 744 -2.81 -11.26 -6.73
N CYS A 745 -3.69 -10.28 -6.81
CA CYS A 745 -4.66 -9.97 -5.76
C CYS A 745 -5.89 -9.29 -6.36
N LYS A 746 -7.06 -9.55 -5.76
CA LYS A 746 -8.31 -8.89 -6.20
C LYS A 746 -8.41 -7.45 -5.72
N LYS A 747 -8.05 -7.19 -4.46
CA LYS A 747 -8.10 -5.86 -3.85
C LYS A 747 -6.67 -5.47 -3.45
N PRO A 748 -5.86 -4.93 -4.38
CA PRO A 748 -4.44 -4.64 -4.12
C PRO A 748 -4.20 -3.56 -3.06
N LEU A 749 -5.23 -2.82 -2.66
CA LEU A 749 -5.20 -1.81 -1.60
C LEU A 749 -5.64 -2.34 -0.22
N LYS A 750 -6.03 -3.61 -0.12
CA LYS A 750 -6.38 -4.27 1.15
C LYS A 750 -5.34 -5.34 1.49
N ASP A 751 -5.08 -5.54 2.77
CA ASP A 751 -4.19 -6.59 3.23
C ASP A 751 -4.76 -7.98 2.81
N PRO A 752 -3.91 -8.93 2.42
CA PRO A 752 -4.36 -10.27 2.10
C PRO A 752 -4.61 -11.08 3.37
N ASP A 753 -5.70 -11.85 3.41
CA ASP A 753 -6.02 -12.75 4.53
C ASP A 753 -5.38 -14.15 4.41
N ILE A 754 -4.76 -14.40 3.26
CA ILE A 754 -3.85 -15.51 2.99
C ILE A 754 -2.91 -15.10 1.86
N VAL A 755 -1.63 -15.44 1.98
CA VAL A 755 -0.67 -15.31 0.88
C VAL A 755 -0.19 -16.70 0.47
N ILE A 756 -0.38 -17.04 -0.80
CA ILE A 756 0.26 -18.19 -1.41
C ILE A 756 1.57 -17.71 -2.03
N TYR A 757 2.70 -18.16 -1.48
CA TYR A 757 4.00 -17.96 -2.12
C TYR A 757 4.27 -19.11 -3.07
N TYR A 758 4.18 -18.88 -4.38
CA TYR A 758 4.27 -19.92 -5.40
C TYR A 758 5.60 -19.88 -6.15
N ILE A 759 6.27 -21.02 -6.27
CA ILE A 759 7.47 -21.20 -7.09
C ILE A 759 7.13 -22.18 -8.22
N HIS A 760 7.28 -21.75 -9.48
CA HIS A 760 6.86 -22.54 -10.64
C HIS A 760 7.82 -23.69 -10.99
N GLY A 761 7.30 -24.70 -11.67
CA GLY A 761 8.10 -25.79 -12.23
C GLY A 761 8.77 -25.46 -13.56
N GLY A 762 9.06 -26.50 -14.35
CA GLY A 762 9.77 -26.39 -15.64
C GLY A 762 11.24 -26.82 -15.58
N GLY A 763 11.60 -27.64 -14.59
CA GLY A 763 12.89 -28.31 -14.53
C GLY A 763 14.08 -27.35 -14.41
N PHE A 764 13.91 -26.18 -13.80
CA PHE A 764 14.90 -25.09 -13.72
C PHE A 764 15.32 -24.47 -15.05
N ALA A 765 15.01 -25.08 -16.20
CA ALA A 765 15.52 -24.65 -17.50
C ALA A 765 14.49 -23.87 -18.34
N MET A 766 13.21 -23.96 -17.98
CA MET A 766 12.10 -23.29 -18.65
C MET A 766 10.98 -22.97 -17.66
N GLY A 767 10.01 -22.15 -18.07
CA GLY A 767 8.87 -21.73 -17.25
C GLY A 767 8.96 -20.27 -16.85
N THR A 768 7.79 -19.65 -16.65
CA THR A 768 7.63 -18.30 -16.09
C THR A 768 6.30 -18.26 -15.34
N PRO A 769 6.10 -17.37 -14.35
CA PRO A 769 4.81 -17.21 -13.70
C PRO A 769 3.71 -16.73 -14.64
N PHE A 770 4.05 -16.10 -15.79
CA PHE A 770 3.07 -15.68 -16.79
C PHE A 770 2.31 -16.85 -17.41
N PHE A 771 2.98 -18.00 -17.61
CA PHE A 771 2.32 -19.22 -18.10
C PHE A 771 1.27 -19.75 -17.12
N TYR A 772 1.48 -19.55 -15.82
CA TYR A 772 0.60 -20.02 -14.75
C TYR A 772 -0.51 -19.02 -14.40
N LEU A 773 -0.63 -17.87 -15.07
CA LEU A 773 -1.61 -16.85 -14.70
C LEU A 773 -3.07 -17.36 -14.73
N GLU A 774 -3.47 -18.16 -15.72
CA GLU A 774 -4.83 -18.76 -15.72
C GLU A 774 -5.05 -19.63 -14.47
N PHE A 775 -4.02 -20.38 -14.05
CA PHE A 775 -4.03 -21.20 -12.85
C PHE A 775 -4.14 -20.34 -11.58
N PHE A 776 -3.33 -19.30 -11.46
CA PHE A 776 -3.36 -18.40 -10.29
C PHE A 776 -4.66 -17.61 -10.17
N LEU A 777 -5.19 -17.08 -11.27
CA LEU A 777 -6.47 -16.36 -11.26
C LEU A 777 -7.62 -17.29 -10.85
N THR A 778 -7.61 -18.53 -11.34
CA THR A 778 -8.59 -19.55 -10.94
C THR A 778 -8.43 -19.90 -9.47
N TRP A 779 -7.20 -20.10 -9.00
CA TRP A 779 -6.92 -20.47 -7.61
C TRP A 779 -7.31 -19.37 -6.62
N CYS A 780 -6.90 -18.12 -6.88
CA CYS A 780 -7.32 -16.95 -6.08
C CYS A 780 -8.86 -16.87 -6.03
N SER A 781 -9.55 -17.16 -7.13
CA SER A 781 -11.00 -17.20 -7.15
C SER A 781 -11.62 -18.33 -6.32
N ILE A 782 -10.97 -19.50 -6.25
CA ILE A 782 -11.43 -20.65 -5.46
C ILE A 782 -11.14 -20.44 -3.97
N LEU A 783 -9.97 -19.90 -3.62
CA LEU A 783 -9.66 -19.49 -2.24
C LEU A 783 -10.77 -18.58 -1.68
N ARG A 784 -11.30 -17.68 -2.53
CA ARG A 784 -12.46 -16.87 -2.15
C ARG A 784 -13.75 -17.67 -1.94
N SER A 785 -13.99 -18.67 -2.79
CA SER A 785 -15.16 -19.54 -2.65
C SER A 785 -15.11 -20.43 -1.39
N VAL A 786 -13.91 -20.77 -0.90
CA VAL A 786 -13.74 -21.55 0.34
C VAL A 786 -13.64 -20.65 1.57
N GLY A 787 -13.78 -19.33 1.43
CA GLY A 787 -14.03 -18.41 2.54
C GLY A 787 -12.98 -17.32 2.76
N TYR A 788 -11.89 -17.27 1.98
CA TYR A 788 -10.93 -16.17 2.07
C TYR A 788 -11.50 -14.89 1.43
N ARG A 789 -11.40 -13.74 2.09
CA ARG A 789 -11.93 -12.46 1.63
C ARG A 789 -11.09 -11.86 0.51
N ASN A 790 -9.76 -11.87 0.68
CA ASN A 790 -8.78 -11.23 -0.19
C ASN A 790 -7.48 -12.06 -0.35
N PRO A 791 -7.54 -13.30 -0.86
CA PRO A 791 -6.35 -14.12 -1.04
C PRO A 791 -5.41 -13.49 -2.08
N ALA A 792 -4.12 -13.47 -1.76
CA ALA A 792 -3.07 -13.05 -2.67
C ALA A 792 -2.14 -14.22 -3.04
N ILE A 793 -1.52 -14.12 -4.21
CA ILE A 793 -0.51 -15.06 -4.68
C ILE A 793 0.71 -14.23 -5.13
N LEU A 794 1.88 -14.49 -4.55
CA LEU A 794 3.15 -14.05 -5.11
C LEU A 794 3.77 -15.21 -5.85
N ALA A 795 3.93 -15.10 -7.16
CA ALA A 795 4.58 -16.12 -7.98
C ALA A 795 6.01 -15.67 -8.33
N LEU A 796 7.01 -16.44 -7.88
CA LEU A 796 8.43 -16.16 -8.11
C LEU A 796 8.81 -16.42 -9.57
N ASP A 797 9.55 -15.49 -10.20
CA ASP A 797 10.19 -15.64 -11.51
C ASP A 797 11.71 -15.77 -11.29
N TYR A 798 12.15 -16.98 -10.94
CA TYR A 798 13.55 -17.23 -10.58
C TYR A 798 14.42 -17.46 -11.82
N THR A 799 15.71 -17.16 -11.70
CA THR A 799 16.67 -17.28 -12.80
C THR A 799 16.88 -18.75 -13.21
N LEU A 800 16.75 -19.04 -14.50
CA LEU A 800 16.77 -20.40 -15.04
C LEU A 800 18.18 -20.88 -15.41
N VAL A 801 18.43 -22.19 -15.34
CA VAL A 801 19.65 -22.81 -15.88
C VAL A 801 19.61 -22.82 -17.41
N PRO A 802 20.74 -22.57 -18.10
CA PRO A 802 22.10 -22.44 -17.59
C PRO A 802 22.53 -21.00 -17.24
N ASP A 803 21.61 -20.02 -17.19
CA ASP A 803 21.98 -18.60 -16.99
C ASP A 803 22.49 -18.36 -15.57
N ALA A 804 21.94 -19.07 -14.59
CA ALA A 804 22.49 -19.15 -13.24
C ALA A 804 22.33 -20.56 -12.66
N SER A 805 23.23 -20.92 -11.74
CA SER A 805 23.20 -22.16 -10.95
C SER A 805 23.03 -21.83 -9.47
N TYR A 806 22.95 -22.86 -8.62
CA TYR A 806 22.93 -22.70 -7.16
C TYR A 806 24.12 -21.83 -6.68
N PRO A 807 23.92 -20.85 -5.78
CA PRO A 807 22.73 -20.60 -4.95
C PRO A 807 21.77 -19.50 -5.44
N THR A 808 21.80 -19.10 -6.72
CA THR A 808 20.99 -17.94 -7.18
C THR A 808 19.49 -18.14 -6.96
N GLN A 809 18.94 -19.28 -7.38
CA GLN A 809 17.51 -19.55 -7.30
C GLN A 809 17.00 -19.58 -5.86
N ILE A 810 17.81 -20.10 -4.92
CA ILE A 810 17.44 -20.14 -3.51
C ILE A 810 17.52 -18.76 -2.86
N ARG A 811 18.46 -17.90 -3.28
CA ARG A 811 18.53 -16.49 -2.84
C ARG A 811 17.30 -15.71 -3.29
N GLU A 812 16.91 -15.86 -4.55
CA GLU A 812 15.69 -15.25 -5.08
C GLU A 812 14.44 -15.78 -4.34
N ALA A 813 14.41 -17.08 -4.04
CA ALA A 813 13.32 -17.68 -3.27
C ALA A 813 13.23 -17.12 -1.84
N LEU A 814 14.35 -16.93 -1.17
CA LEU A 814 14.40 -16.31 0.15
C LEU A 814 14.01 -14.82 0.10
N GLY A 815 14.49 -14.08 -0.90
CA GLY A 815 14.16 -12.67 -1.11
C GLY A 815 12.67 -12.44 -1.39
N GLY A 816 12.04 -13.32 -2.17
CA GLY A 816 10.59 -13.27 -2.40
C GLY A 816 9.79 -13.55 -1.13
N TYR A 817 10.27 -14.43 -0.25
CA TYR A 817 9.62 -14.69 1.04
C TYR A 817 9.81 -13.55 2.03
N GLU A 818 11.00 -12.95 2.10
CA GLU A 818 11.27 -11.75 2.89
C GLU A 818 10.35 -10.59 2.46
N TYR A 819 10.16 -10.41 1.15
CA TYR A 819 9.21 -9.42 0.63
C TYR A 819 7.78 -9.67 1.10
N ILE A 820 7.32 -10.92 1.13
CA ILE A 820 5.99 -11.25 1.67
C ILE A 820 5.92 -10.90 3.16
N LEU A 821 6.92 -11.28 3.95
CA LEU A 821 6.92 -10.99 5.38
C LEU A 821 6.95 -9.49 5.66
N ASN A 822 7.68 -8.69 4.88
CA ASN A 822 7.66 -7.23 4.98
C ASN A 822 6.30 -6.64 4.56
N LEU A 823 5.53 -7.33 3.71
CA LEU A 823 4.21 -6.89 3.27
C LEU A 823 3.11 -7.22 4.30
N VAL A 824 3.10 -8.44 4.85
CA VAL A 824 1.99 -8.91 5.70
C VAL A 824 2.30 -8.95 7.20
N ASP A 825 3.58 -9.02 7.57
CA ASP A 825 4.10 -9.11 8.95
C ASP A 825 3.54 -10.27 9.79
N ASP A 826 2.99 -11.29 9.13
CA ASP A 826 2.51 -12.52 9.78
C ASP A 826 2.84 -13.77 8.94
N PRO A 827 3.84 -14.59 9.32
CA PRO A 827 4.14 -15.83 8.63
C PRO A 827 3.03 -16.89 8.79
N SER A 828 2.11 -16.72 9.75
CA SER A 828 1.03 -17.65 10.08
C SER A 828 -0.11 -17.69 9.04
N ILE A 829 -0.15 -16.71 8.14
CA ILE A 829 -1.07 -16.65 6.99
C ILE A 829 -0.36 -16.95 5.65
N VAL A 830 0.89 -17.42 5.68
CA VAL A 830 1.64 -17.74 4.46
C VAL A 830 1.62 -19.25 4.20
N CYS A 831 1.14 -19.62 3.02
CA CYS A 831 1.29 -20.96 2.46
C CYS A 831 2.37 -20.92 1.38
N VAL A 832 3.46 -21.65 1.56
CA VAL A 832 4.45 -21.82 0.49
C VAL A 832 4.01 -22.96 -0.43
N SER A 833 4.17 -22.79 -1.73
CA SER A 833 3.67 -23.74 -2.72
C SER A 833 4.58 -23.78 -3.94
N GLY A 834 4.57 -24.92 -4.63
CA GLY A 834 5.23 -25.03 -5.93
C GLY A 834 4.93 -26.33 -6.62
N ASP A 835 5.31 -26.43 -7.89
CA ASP A 835 5.22 -27.65 -8.68
C ASP A 835 6.58 -28.12 -9.18
N SER A 836 6.80 -29.43 -9.26
CA SER A 836 7.99 -30.01 -9.89
C SER A 836 9.31 -29.46 -9.31
N ALA A 837 10.14 -28.81 -10.13
CA ALA A 837 11.35 -28.07 -9.75
C ALA A 837 11.08 -26.94 -8.73
N GLY A 838 9.97 -26.21 -8.85
CA GLY A 838 9.62 -25.17 -7.89
C GLY A 838 9.25 -25.74 -6.52
N ALA A 839 8.61 -26.91 -6.48
CA ALA A 839 8.34 -27.61 -5.22
C ALA A 839 9.63 -28.15 -4.57
N MET A 840 10.65 -28.49 -5.37
CA MET A 840 12.00 -28.77 -4.87
C MET A 840 12.60 -27.55 -4.20
N LEU A 841 12.53 -26.37 -4.84
CA LEU A 841 12.99 -25.11 -4.24
C LEU A 841 12.26 -24.79 -2.95
N VAL A 842 10.95 -25.05 -2.85
CA VAL A 842 10.21 -24.88 -1.59
C VAL A 842 10.78 -25.76 -0.49
N LEU A 843 11.08 -27.04 -0.78
CA LEU A 843 11.69 -27.95 0.20
C LEU A 843 13.11 -27.52 0.59
N SER A 844 13.92 -27.11 -0.38
CA SER A 844 15.25 -26.53 -0.15
C SER A 844 15.17 -25.27 0.71
N PHE A 845 14.23 -24.37 0.41
CA PHE A 845 13.95 -23.16 1.16
C PHE A 845 13.60 -23.44 2.62
N LEU A 846 12.76 -24.45 2.89
CA LEU A 846 12.44 -24.85 4.27
C LEU A 846 13.66 -25.36 5.03
N LEU A 847 14.55 -26.12 4.37
CA LEU A 847 15.80 -26.58 4.97
C LEU A 847 16.72 -25.40 5.30
N HIS A 848 16.90 -24.46 4.35
CA HIS A 848 17.69 -23.24 4.54
C HIS A 848 17.19 -22.37 5.69
N LEU A 849 15.87 -22.15 5.80
CA LEU A 849 15.28 -21.36 6.89
C LEU A 849 15.59 -21.92 8.29
N SER A 850 15.84 -23.22 8.40
CA SER A 850 16.12 -23.87 9.68
C SER A 850 17.61 -24.02 10.00
N ASP A 851 18.49 -23.73 9.05
CA ASP A 851 19.93 -23.80 9.22
C ASP A 851 20.49 -22.42 9.65
N LYS A 852 21.03 -22.37 10.87
CA LYS A 852 21.60 -21.15 11.47
C LYS A 852 22.86 -20.66 10.76
N GLN A 853 23.54 -21.51 10.00
CA GLN A 853 24.78 -21.20 9.29
C GLN A 853 24.47 -20.80 7.84
N ALA A 854 23.65 -21.58 7.13
CA ALA A 854 23.23 -21.23 5.78
C ALA A 854 22.45 -19.89 5.72
N GLY A 855 21.60 -19.59 6.70
CA GLY A 855 20.92 -18.28 6.77
C GLY A 855 21.87 -17.09 6.98
N LYS A 856 23.01 -17.28 7.64
CA LYS A 856 24.03 -16.22 7.81
C LYS A 856 24.77 -15.91 6.50
N ASP A 857 25.05 -16.93 5.70
CA ASP A 857 25.81 -16.79 4.45
C ASP A 857 25.05 -16.01 3.37
N PHE A 858 23.73 -15.90 3.50
CA PHE A 858 22.86 -15.14 2.59
C PHE A 858 22.38 -13.80 3.16
N GLY A 859 22.87 -13.35 4.32
CA GLY A 859 22.54 -12.04 4.89
C GLY A 859 21.14 -11.92 5.51
N ILE A 860 20.38 -13.02 5.58
CA ILE A 860 18.98 -13.04 5.96
C ILE A 860 18.86 -13.60 7.39
N ARG A 861 18.69 -12.72 8.40
CA ARG A 861 18.52 -13.13 9.80
C ARG A 861 17.03 -13.19 10.18
N GLY A 862 16.56 -14.38 10.53
CA GLY A 862 15.39 -14.55 11.39
C GLY A 862 14.01 -14.54 10.72
N LEU A 863 13.90 -14.91 9.44
CA LEU A 863 12.58 -15.04 8.79
C LEU A 863 11.74 -16.12 9.49
N GLY A 864 10.49 -15.78 9.85
CA GLY A 864 9.55 -16.72 10.47
C GLY A 864 9.18 -17.87 9.54
N LYS A 865 8.90 -19.07 10.07
CA LYS A 865 8.51 -20.23 9.24
C LYS A 865 7.09 -20.05 8.69
N PRO A 866 6.83 -20.42 7.42
CA PRO A 866 5.47 -20.36 6.88
C PRO A 866 4.54 -21.29 7.65
N ALA A 867 3.24 -21.00 7.59
CA ALA A 867 2.23 -21.77 8.30
C ALA A 867 2.10 -23.19 7.75
N PHE A 868 2.13 -23.33 6.42
CA PHE A 868 1.82 -24.55 5.68
C PHE A 868 2.61 -24.62 4.37
N ALA A 869 2.85 -25.84 3.87
CA ALA A 869 3.42 -26.05 2.54
C ALA A 869 2.52 -26.94 1.66
N MET A 870 2.35 -26.55 0.40
CA MET A 870 1.53 -27.23 -0.60
C MET A 870 2.38 -27.59 -1.83
N LEU A 871 2.64 -28.88 -2.04
CA LEU A 871 3.57 -29.34 -3.09
C LEU A 871 2.82 -30.13 -4.16
N ILE A 872 3.11 -29.83 -5.42
CA ILE A 872 2.58 -30.55 -6.58
C ILE A 872 3.73 -31.32 -7.25
N SER A 873 3.65 -32.65 -7.28
CA SER A 873 4.62 -33.53 -7.95
C SER A 873 6.08 -33.12 -7.70
N PRO A 874 6.55 -33.01 -6.44
CA PRO A 874 7.85 -32.42 -6.15
C PRO A 874 9.02 -33.25 -6.68
N TRP A 875 9.98 -32.59 -7.32
CA TRP A 875 11.21 -33.23 -7.80
C TRP A 875 12.25 -33.26 -6.68
N VAL A 876 12.14 -34.24 -5.77
CA VAL A 876 12.86 -34.23 -4.49
C VAL A 876 14.32 -34.69 -4.56
N THR A 877 14.71 -35.42 -5.60
CA THR A 877 16.08 -35.93 -5.80
C THR A 877 16.61 -35.43 -7.14
N LEU A 878 17.67 -34.61 -7.13
CA LEU A 878 18.14 -33.91 -8.32
C LEU A 878 18.66 -34.86 -9.41
N VAL A 879 19.33 -35.95 -9.03
CA VAL A 879 19.76 -37.01 -9.95
C VAL A 879 19.49 -38.36 -9.30
N SER A 880 18.73 -39.23 -9.98
CA SER A 880 18.30 -40.52 -9.45
C SER A 880 18.20 -41.58 -10.56
N ASP A 881 18.71 -42.78 -10.28
CA ASP A 881 18.55 -43.95 -11.15
C ASP A 881 17.13 -44.54 -11.11
N GLN A 882 16.29 -44.07 -10.17
CA GLN A 882 14.90 -44.47 -10.05
C GLN A 882 14.00 -43.74 -11.06
N HIS A 883 14.47 -42.63 -11.65
CA HIS A 883 13.75 -41.90 -12.68
C HIS A 883 13.65 -42.73 -13.96
N LYS A 884 12.50 -43.39 -14.15
CA LYS A 884 12.19 -44.20 -15.34
C LYS A 884 11.06 -43.58 -16.15
N ASN A 885 11.31 -43.34 -17.43
CA ASN A 885 10.31 -42.84 -18.36
C ASN A 885 9.08 -43.76 -18.39
N THR A 886 7.89 -43.21 -18.14
CA THR A 886 6.63 -43.96 -18.21
C THR A 886 5.92 -43.72 -19.55
N ALA A 887 4.94 -44.57 -19.89
CA ALA A 887 4.16 -44.41 -21.11
C ALA A 887 3.17 -43.23 -21.02
N SER A 888 2.76 -42.85 -19.80
CA SER A 888 1.72 -41.84 -19.56
C SER A 888 2.28 -40.45 -19.28
N ASP A 889 3.48 -40.35 -18.70
CA ASP A 889 4.11 -39.08 -18.30
C ASP A 889 4.83 -38.39 -19.47
N TYR A 890 4.98 -37.06 -19.39
CA TYR A 890 5.65 -36.23 -20.39
C TYR A 890 7.09 -35.84 -19.99
N LEU A 891 7.55 -36.23 -18.80
CA LEU A 891 8.94 -36.06 -18.38
C LEU A 891 9.91 -37.04 -19.07
N ASP A 892 11.17 -36.63 -19.17
CA ASP A 892 12.27 -37.46 -19.64
C ASP A 892 13.44 -37.48 -18.64
N ALA A 893 13.84 -38.67 -18.21
CA ALA A 893 14.87 -38.88 -17.20
C ALA A 893 16.24 -38.30 -17.60
N ARG A 894 16.61 -38.34 -18.89
CA ARG A 894 17.91 -37.83 -19.34
C ARG A 894 17.95 -36.31 -19.25
N GLN A 895 16.90 -35.65 -19.73
CA GLN A 895 16.75 -34.19 -19.65
C GLN A 895 16.68 -33.71 -18.20
N LEU A 896 15.93 -34.41 -17.36
CA LEU A 896 15.79 -34.07 -15.95
C LEU A 896 17.14 -34.14 -15.22
N ASN A 897 17.90 -35.22 -15.42
CA ASN A 897 19.26 -35.35 -14.88
C ASN A 897 20.19 -34.26 -15.43
N GLN A 898 20.08 -33.89 -16.71
CA GLN A 898 20.88 -32.79 -17.28
C GLN A 898 20.59 -31.45 -16.59
N TYR A 899 19.32 -31.10 -16.40
CA TYR A 899 18.95 -29.87 -15.70
C TYR A 899 19.40 -29.90 -14.25
N GLY A 900 19.33 -31.06 -13.59
CA GLY A 900 19.81 -31.23 -12.23
C GLY A 900 21.30 -30.91 -12.11
N ARG A 901 22.12 -31.45 -13.01
CA ARG A 901 23.57 -31.15 -13.07
C ARG A 901 23.85 -29.68 -13.34
N GLN A 902 23.07 -29.04 -14.20
CA GLN A 902 23.21 -27.61 -14.48
C GLN A 902 22.85 -26.74 -13.26
N LEU A 903 21.85 -27.14 -12.48
CA LEU A 903 21.51 -26.44 -11.24
C LEU A 903 22.65 -26.55 -10.21
N ALA A 904 23.22 -27.74 -10.05
CA ALA A 904 24.35 -27.95 -9.15
C ALA A 904 25.59 -27.13 -9.58
N GLY A 905 25.80 -26.97 -10.90
CA GLY A 905 26.83 -26.09 -11.47
C GLY A 905 28.27 -26.43 -11.07
N GLY A 906 28.50 -27.61 -10.47
CA GLY A 906 29.78 -28.00 -9.87
C GLY A 906 30.09 -27.37 -8.51
N ASN A 907 29.24 -26.45 -8.03
CA ASN A 907 29.44 -25.72 -6.78
C ASN A 907 29.01 -26.52 -5.53
N ILE A 908 28.18 -27.53 -5.72
CA ILE A 908 27.56 -28.33 -4.67
C ILE A 908 27.32 -29.76 -5.17
N SER A 909 27.39 -30.74 -4.27
CA SER A 909 27.17 -32.15 -4.61
C SER A 909 25.73 -32.40 -5.02
N GLU A 910 25.50 -33.17 -6.09
CA GLU A 910 24.16 -33.53 -6.59
C GLU A 910 23.29 -34.24 -5.53
N VAL A 911 23.90 -34.84 -4.51
CA VAL A 911 23.21 -35.51 -3.40
C VAL A 911 23.10 -34.66 -2.13
N ASP A 912 23.56 -33.41 -2.17
CA ASP A 912 23.49 -32.51 -1.02
C ASP A 912 22.02 -32.21 -0.64
N PRO A 913 21.62 -32.37 0.64
CA PRO A 913 20.28 -32.07 1.13
C PRO A 913 19.70 -30.72 0.69
N LEU A 914 20.53 -29.69 0.51
CA LEU A 914 20.09 -28.35 0.15
C LEU A 914 19.66 -28.21 -1.32
N ILE A 915 20.10 -29.08 -2.21
CA ILE A 915 19.66 -29.12 -3.62
C ILE A 915 19.03 -30.45 -4.03
N SER A 916 19.05 -31.44 -3.14
CA SER A 916 18.37 -32.74 -3.25
C SER A 916 17.68 -33.07 -1.92
N PRO A 917 16.57 -32.40 -1.55
CA PRO A 917 15.93 -32.57 -0.25
C PRO A 917 15.54 -34.03 0.08
N GLY A 918 15.25 -34.87 -0.93
CA GLY A 918 15.00 -36.31 -0.76
C GLY A 918 16.19 -37.11 -0.21
N CYS A 919 17.41 -36.58 -0.36
CA CYS A 919 18.63 -37.14 0.20
C CYS A 919 18.82 -36.79 1.69
N CYS A 920 18.09 -35.81 2.22
CA CYS A 920 18.16 -35.45 3.63
C CYS A 920 17.60 -36.55 4.53
N LYS A 921 18.48 -37.27 5.25
CA LYS A 921 18.11 -38.30 6.23
C LYS A 921 18.05 -37.80 7.67
N ASP A 922 18.39 -36.52 7.91
CA ASP A 922 18.30 -35.92 9.24
C ASP A 922 16.84 -35.60 9.58
N VAL A 923 16.23 -36.49 10.36
CA VAL A 923 14.89 -36.37 10.91
C VAL A 923 14.73 -35.13 11.79
N ALA A 924 15.75 -34.77 12.57
CA ALA A 924 15.68 -33.59 13.44
C ALA A 924 15.71 -32.31 12.60
N TRP A 925 16.47 -32.28 11.51
CA TRP A 925 16.46 -31.17 10.56
C TRP A 925 15.10 -31.03 9.91
N TRP A 926 14.50 -32.10 9.36
CA TRP A 926 13.15 -32.04 8.80
C TRP A 926 12.10 -31.57 9.81
N ARG A 927 12.18 -32.01 11.06
CA ARG A 927 11.30 -31.53 12.13
C ARG A 927 11.45 -30.03 12.40
N ARG A 928 12.68 -29.50 12.31
CA ARG A 928 12.93 -28.06 12.46
C ARG A 928 12.53 -27.27 11.21
N ALA A 929 12.76 -27.80 10.02
CA ALA A 929 12.49 -27.15 8.74
C ALA A 929 10.99 -27.05 8.42
N SER A 930 10.23 -28.08 8.79
CA SER A 930 8.84 -28.20 8.34
C SER A 930 7.90 -27.16 8.98
N PRO A 931 6.90 -26.67 8.23
CA PRO A 931 5.83 -25.82 8.77
C PRO A 931 5.08 -26.48 9.92
N GLN A 932 4.66 -25.69 10.92
CA GLN A 932 3.96 -26.21 12.09
C GLN A 932 2.60 -26.84 11.75
N ARG A 933 1.93 -26.33 10.71
CA ARG A 933 0.61 -26.82 10.29
C ARG A 933 0.70 -27.92 9.22
N GLY A 934 1.89 -28.35 8.84
CA GLY A 934 2.12 -29.52 8.01
C GLY A 934 2.48 -29.22 6.55
N ILE A 935 2.56 -30.30 5.78
CA ILE A 935 2.89 -30.31 4.35
C ILE A 935 1.84 -31.16 3.64
N PHE A 936 1.30 -30.69 2.53
CA PHE A 936 0.44 -31.48 1.65
C PHE A 936 1.13 -31.74 0.32
N ILE A 937 1.05 -32.97 -0.19
CA ILE A 937 1.69 -33.38 -1.44
C ILE A 937 0.65 -34.02 -2.38
N ALA A 938 0.40 -33.39 -3.52
CA ALA A 938 -0.43 -33.94 -4.60
C ALA A 938 0.45 -34.41 -5.75
N TYR A 939 0.31 -35.66 -6.18
CA TYR A 939 1.14 -36.25 -7.24
C TYR A 939 0.40 -37.36 -8.00
N GLY A 940 0.86 -37.72 -9.19
CA GLY A 940 0.29 -38.79 -10.01
C GLY A 940 1.00 -40.12 -9.74
N LEU A 941 0.27 -41.24 -9.66
CA LEU A 941 0.90 -42.55 -9.45
C LEU A 941 1.65 -43.08 -10.69
N ASP A 942 1.32 -42.58 -11.88
CA ASP A 942 1.95 -42.99 -13.15
C ASP A 942 3.12 -42.06 -13.55
N GLU A 943 3.46 -41.07 -12.72
CA GLU A 943 4.54 -40.12 -12.98
C GLU A 943 5.91 -40.66 -12.55
N MET A 944 6.97 -40.17 -13.20
CA MET A 944 8.33 -40.65 -12.97
C MET A 944 8.87 -40.38 -11.56
N LEU A 945 8.37 -39.33 -10.89
CA LEU A 945 8.83 -38.87 -9.58
C LEU A 945 8.15 -39.58 -8.40
N ALA A 946 7.08 -40.36 -8.64
CA ALA A 946 6.29 -40.98 -7.57
C ALA A 946 7.12 -41.79 -6.56
N PRO A 947 8.08 -42.66 -6.95
CA PRO A 947 8.86 -43.44 -5.99
C PRO A 947 9.66 -42.58 -4.99
N ASP A 948 10.23 -41.48 -5.47
CA ASP A 948 11.04 -40.56 -4.67
C ASP A 948 10.15 -39.70 -3.75
N ILE A 949 8.96 -39.30 -4.24
CA ILE A 949 7.95 -38.62 -3.43
C ILE A 949 7.49 -39.50 -2.27
N GLU A 950 7.19 -40.78 -2.53
CA GLU A 950 6.84 -41.75 -1.48
C GLU A 950 7.97 -41.94 -0.46
N ALA A 951 9.23 -41.93 -0.91
CA ALA A 951 10.39 -42.00 -0.02
C ALA A 951 10.54 -40.74 0.87
N LEU A 952 10.28 -39.54 0.33
CA LEU A 952 10.26 -38.31 1.12
C LEU A 952 9.12 -38.34 2.14
N VAL A 953 7.91 -38.75 1.73
CA VAL A 953 6.75 -38.88 2.62
C VAL A 953 7.08 -39.76 3.83
N ARG A 954 7.70 -40.93 3.61
CA ARG A 954 8.12 -41.82 4.69
C ARG A 954 9.12 -41.12 5.63
N THR A 955 10.08 -40.37 5.06
CA THR A 955 11.05 -39.58 5.84
C THR A 955 10.37 -38.52 6.71
N LEU A 956 9.42 -37.76 6.15
CA LEU A 956 8.68 -36.71 6.87
C LEU A 956 7.77 -37.29 7.97
N GLN A 957 7.10 -38.42 7.70
CA GLN A 957 6.30 -39.15 8.69
C GLN A 957 7.17 -39.65 9.85
N ASN A 958 8.33 -40.25 9.54
CA ASN A 958 9.32 -40.64 10.55
C ASN A 958 9.81 -39.44 11.38
N ALA A 959 9.86 -38.24 10.77
CA ALA A 959 10.19 -37.02 11.47
C ALA A 959 9.08 -36.44 12.37
N LYS A 960 7.90 -37.07 12.37
CA LYS A 960 6.67 -36.61 13.05
C LYS A 960 6.13 -35.29 12.48
N VAL A 961 6.36 -35.04 11.19
CA VAL A 961 5.74 -33.92 10.46
C VAL A 961 4.33 -34.33 10.03
N LYS A 962 3.35 -33.42 10.12
CA LYS A 962 2.00 -33.66 9.59
C LYS A 962 2.07 -33.64 8.06
N VAL A 963 1.77 -34.77 7.42
CA VAL A 963 1.81 -34.91 5.96
C VAL A 963 0.44 -35.35 5.43
N GLY A 964 -0.17 -34.53 4.58
CA GLY A 964 -1.33 -34.89 3.77
C GLY A 964 -0.90 -35.31 2.36
N ILE A 965 -1.60 -36.29 1.78
CA ILE A 965 -1.20 -36.87 0.49
C ILE A 965 -2.43 -37.03 -0.41
N GLN A 966 -2.29 -36.64 -1.67
CA GLN A 966 -3.21 -36.97 -2.74
C GLN A 966 -2.45 -37.62 -3.90
N ALA A 967 -2.43 -38.95 -3.88
CA ALA A 967 -1.87 -39.77 -4.96
C ALA A 967 -2.98 -40.13 -5.95
N GLU A 968 -2.91 -39.60 -7.17
CA GLU A 968 -3.94 -39.78 -8.19
C GLU A 968 -3.66 -41.02 -9.06
N PRO A 969 -4.52 -42.06 -9.03
CA PRO A 969 -4.35 -43.24 -9.88
C PRO A 969 -4.50 -42.91 -11.36
N GLY A 970 -3.48 -43.20 -12.17
CA GLY A 970 -3.43 -42.82 -13.59
C GLY A 970 -3.15 -41.33 -13.83
N GLY A 971 -2.82 -40.56 -12.78
CA GLY A 971 -2.42 -39.16 -12.89
C GLY A 971 -1.02 -39.02 -13.48
N ILE A 972 -0.83 -37.98 -14.30
CA ILE A 972 0.45 -37.59 -14.90
C ILE A 972 1.18 -36.56 -14.01
N HIS A 973 2.42 -36.22 -14.35
CA HIS A 973 3.17 -35.17 -13.66
C HIS A 973 2.38 -33.86 -13.60
N ALA A 974 2.37 -33.21 -12.43
CA ALA A 974 1.66 -31.97 -12.16
C ALA A 974 0.18 -31.97 -12.60
N TRP A 975 -0.53 -33.11 -12.39
CA TRP A 975 -1.92 -33.27 -12.81
C TRP A 975 -2.87 -32.14 -12.36
N PRO A 976 -2.75 -31.48 -11.19
CA PRO A 976 -3.63 -30.37 -10.84
C PRO A 976 -3.53 -29.18 -11.81
N VAL A 977 -2.32 -28.89 -12.30
CA VAL A 977 -2.05 -27.84 -13.29
C VAL A 977 -2.52 -28.31 -14.66
N ALA A 978 -2.12 -29.51 -15.08
CA ALA A 978 -2.46 -30.05 -16.40
C ALA A 978 -3.99 -30.20 -16.59
N SER A 979 -4.70 -30.67 -15.56
CA SER A 979 -6.15 -30.88 -15.61
C SER A 979 -6.90 -29.57 -15.83
N LEU A 980 -6.45 -28.45 -15.25
CA LEU A 980 -7.09 -27.16 -15.44
C LEU A 980 -7.15 -26.75 -16.93
N PHE A 981 -6.08 -27.00 -17.67
CA PHE A 981 -5.97 -26.60 -19.08
C PHE A 981 -6.61 -27.62 -20.03
N LEU A 982 -6.41 -28.92 -19.77
CA LEU A 982 -6.70 -29.98 -20.75
C LEU A 982 -8.05 -30.67 -20.54
N CYS A 983 -8.49 -30.88 -19.30
CA CYS A 983 -9.69 -31.68 -19.04
C CYS A 983 -10.94 -31.00 -19.60
N SER A 984 -11.78 -31.77 -20.29
CA SER A 984 -13.04 -31.25 -20.83
C SER A 984 -14.14 -31.06 -19.77
N ASP A 985 -14.15 -31.88 -18.71
CA ASP A 985 -15.13 -31.80 -17.63
C ASP A 985 -14.79 -30.70 -16.62
N GLN A 986 -15.75 -29.83 -16.31
CA GLN A 986 -15.53 -28.67 -15.46
C GLN A 986 -15.21 -29.03 -14.00
N GLN A 987 -15.79 -30.10 -13.46
CA GLN A 987 -15.54 -30.50 -12.08
C GLN A 987 -14.14 -31.09 -11.95
N GLU A 988 -13.74 -31.95 -12.89
CA GLU A 988 -12.41 -32.55 -12.94
C GLU A 988 -11.30 -31.51 -13.11
N ARG A 989 -11.51 -30.49 -13.96
CA ARG A 989 -10.57 -29.36 -14.12
C ARG A 989 -10.29 -28.61 -12.81
N LEU A 990 -11.32 -28.45 -11.99
CA LEU A 990 -11.24 -27.71 -10.73
C LEU A 990 -10.87 -28.59 -9.54
N ARG A 991 -10.90 -29.91 -9.69
CA ARG A 991 -10.74 -30.87 -8.58
C ARG A 991 -9.44 -30.67 -7.82
N GLY A 992 -8.32 -30.52 -8.54
CA GLY A 992 -7.01 -30.25 -7.95
C GLY A 992 -7.00 -28.95 -7.15
N LEU A 993 -7.39 -27.83 -7.79
CA LEU A 993 -7.42 -26.51 -7.14
C LEU A 993 -8.40 -26.42 -5.96
N ARG A 994 -9.55 -27.10 -6.02
CA ARG A 994 -10.50 -27.16 -4.90
C ARG A 994 -9.91 -27.92 -3.74
N THR A 995 -9.34 -29.10 -3.98
CA THR A 995 -8.69 -29.90 -2.94
C THR A 995 -7.58 -29.10 -2.28
N MET A 996 -6.69 -28.49 -3.07
CA MET A 996 -5.62 -27.63 -2.55
C MET A 996 -6.16 -26.45 -1.72
N SER A 997 -7.21 -25.78 -2.19
CA SER A 997 -7.80 -24.64 -1.47
C SER A 997 -8.50 -25.05 -0.17
N GLU A 998 -9.14 -26.23 -0.15
CA GLU A 998 -9.75 -26.81 1.04
C GLU A 998 -8.69 -27.22 2.07
N GLU A 999 -7.57 -27.79 1.64
CA GLU A 999 -6.45 -28.11 2.53
C GLU A 999 -5.78 -26.86 3.10
N VAL A 1000 -5.60 -25.81 2.27
CA VAL A 1000 -5.12 -24.50 2.73
C VAL A 1000 -6.08 -23.94 3.78
N ARG A 1001 -7.39 -23.97 3.52
CA ARG A 1001 -8.41 -23.54 4.50
C ARG A 1001 -8.31 -24.34 5.79
N ARG A 1002 -8.30 -25.68 5.71
CA ARG A 1002 -8.29 -26.58 6.88
C ARG A 1002 -7.09 -26.35 7.79
N HIS A 1003 -5.92 -26.05 7.21
CA HIS A 1003 -4.69 -25.90 7.99
C HIS A 1003 -4.44 -24.45 8.41
N ILE A 1004 -4.77 -23.46 7.59
CA ILE A 1004 -4.44 -22.06 7.89
C ILE A 1004 -5.58 -21.32 8.60
N ARG A 1005 -6.84 -21.65 8.35
CA ARG A 1005 -7.95 -21.01 9.06
C ARG A 1005 -8.19 -21.74 10.38
N LYS A 1006 -8.15 -21.00 11.50
CA LYS A 1006 -8.75 -21.50 12.75
C LYS A 1006 -10.25 -21.45 12.54
N ASP A 1007 -10.90 -22.60 12.38
CA ASP A 1007 -12.34 -22.64 12.55
C ASP A 1007 -12.62 -22.24 14.01
N GLU A 1008 -13.48 -21.23 14.20
CA GLU A 1008 -14.10 -20.92 15.48
C GLU A 1008 -14.87 -22.17 15.93
N SER A 1009 -14.25 -22.96 16.80
CA SER A 1009 -14.93 -23.98 17.62
C SER A 1009 -14.85 -23.57 19.07
#